data_AF-A0A356IG03-F1
#
_entry.id   AF-A0A356IG03-F1
#
_cell.length_a   1.000
_cell.length_b   1.000
_cell.length_c   1.000
_cell.angle_alpha   90.00
_cell.angle_beta   90.00
_cell.angle_gamma   90.00
#
_symmetry.space_group_name_H-M   'P 1'
#
loop_
_entity.id
_entity.type
_entity.pdbx_description
1 polymer ?
#
loop_
_entity_poly.entity_id
_entity_poly.type
_entity_poly.pdbx_seq_one_letter_code
_entity_poly.pdbx_strand_id
1 'polypeptide(L)'
;MADKKSVGHAYNIDFLNVVFAASSIFLFVSMLWMVWDDYDREWKGYQRRFVQLEMEVTRASLEAANQEVDTRVISELEAKRADAEARLEVQTEQVSILQDELDVVDVQLDLANQLYQFAKANYDVDKYTFEVERERDPDALGLDATQAVIEAQYAEWLELGLEVERLTAERNGLRGEIADFSKEVTDLDEEIGELTAESRRLSERLGDIEPNFRDEFLLNAPLLDFMAPTITVQQVVTPNILDDVNFTRVPKMDRCMTCHLAIDREGYEDYPQPFRTHSNLSTYVGSASPHPLEQTGCTVCHEGMGQSVSFRDVAHTPVSEEQLHAWEEAYNWEEPHLWDYPMLPSGMAEASCAKCHDNEIHIPEAKSLNLAYGLYERAGCAACHKSGGFEDLRKPGPSLRKIDVKLTEDWVKTWIRNPQAVKPTTWMPRVWYNSNSSSPADAKRNEVEIEATVAYLFANSENHEFAVRVPPRGDALEGQRLVESVGCLACHVSGNETRTEAGPRRTFGQALQNIGNKTSYEWLFDWVRNPAHFSPDTYMPDLRLTDGEAGDIAAYLMTLTGDGGVEAVAEYDQAYRDDVLLDYLKAVVPTEEAEATVAALSTDERTVELGRRVIQRYGCFSCHDIAGFEDTQPIGVE
;
A
#
# COMPACT_ATOMS: atom_id res chain seq x y z
N MET A 1 49.45 -43.03 -55.18
CA MET A 1 49.76 -42.44 -53.86
C MET A 1 51.16 -41.85 -53.96
N ALA A 2 51.26 -40.56 -54.26
CA ALA A 2 52.53 -39.84 -54.34
C ALA A 2 52.46 -38.71 -53.31
N ASP A 3 53.36 -38.83 -52.35
CA ASP A 3 53.48 -38.11 -51.09
C ASP A 3 53.64 -36.60 -51.35
N LYS A 4 52.57 -35.82 -51.13
CA LYS A 4 52.64 -34.34 -51.08
C LYS A 4 53.25 -33.92 -49.74
N LYS A 5 54.53 -34.29 -49.54
CA LYS A 5 55.40 -33.67 -48.54
C LYS A 5 56.54 -32.99 -49.27
N SER A 6 56.28 -31.81 -49.84
CA SER A 6 57.36 -30.93 -50.23
C SER A 6 57.01 -29.48 -49.93
N VAL A 7 58.00 -28.80 -49.34
CA VAL A 7 58.05 -27.42 -48.87
C VAL A 7 57.56 -27.18 -47.44
N GLY A 8 58.47 -27.38 -46.47
CA GLY A 8 58.73 -26.42 -45.38
C GLY A 8 57.64 -26.09 -44.34
N HIS A 9 56.52 -26.80 -44.28
CA HIS A 9 55.52 -26.59 -43.23
C HIS A 9 55.66 -27.66 -42.15
N ALA A 10 55.86 -27.25 -40.89
CA ALA A 10 56.02 -28.15 -39.74
C ALA A 10 54.75 -28.96 -39.39
N TYR A 11 53.68 -28.86 -40.20
CA TYR A 11 52.35 -29.42 -39.94
C TYR A 11 51.72 -30.01 -41.21
N ASN A 12 50.81 -30.98 -41.05
CA ASN A 12 50.04 -31.60 -42.13
C ASN A 12 48.88 -30.66 -42.56
N ILE A 13 48.98 -30.11 -43.77
CA ILE A 13 48.02 -29.12 -44.31
C ILE A 13 46.63 -29.72 -44.51
N ASP A 14 46.51 -30.96 -45.00
CA ASP A 14 45.21 -31.59 -45.24
C ASP A 14 44.46 -31.80 -43.91
N PHE A 15 45.19 -32.19 -42.86
CA PHE A 15 44.65 -32.27 -41.50
C PHE A 15 44.24 -30.90 -40.96
N LEU A 16 45.07 -29.87 -41.15
CA LEU A 16 44.76 -28.51 -40.69
C LEU A 16 43.51 -27.95 -41.39
N ASN A 17 43.32 -28.22 -42.68
CA ASN A 17 42.12 -27.82 -43.42
C ASN A 17 40.86 -28.50 -42.89
N VAL A 18 40.93 -29.79 -42.52
CA VAL A 18 39.81 -30.51 -41.88
C VAL A 18 39.50 -29.93 -40.51
N VAL A 19 40.53 -29.66 -39.69
CA VAL A 19 40.35 -29.04 -38.36
C VAL A 19 39.77 -27.63 -38.49
N PHE A 20 40.23 -26.83 -39.45
CA PHE A 20 39.69 -25.49 -39.71
C PHE A 20 38.23 -25.56 -40.17
N ALA A 21 37.88 -26.48 -41.08
CA ALA A 21 36.50 -26.65 -41.53
C ALA A 21 35.59 -27.11 -40.37
N ALA A 22 36.02 -28.09 -39.56
CA ALA A 22 35.26 -28.57 -38.42
C ALA A 22 35.06 -27.49 -37.34
N SER A 23 36.11 -26.74 -37.01
CA SER A 23 36.02 -25.62 -36.05
C SER A 23 35.17 -24.46 -36.59
N SER A 24 35.23 -24.17 -37.88
CA SER A 24 34.37 -23.16 -38.52
C SER A 24 32.90 -23.58 -38.49
N ILE A 25 32.59 -24.85 -38.76
CA ILE A 25 31.22 -25.39 -38.65
C ILE A 25 30.75 -25.34 -37.20
N PHE A 26 31.59 -25.76 -36.24
CA PHE A 26 31.26 -25.69 -34.82
C PHE A 26 30.97 -24.26 -34.37
N LEU A 27 31.82 -23.30 -34.77
CA LEU A 27 31.62 -21.88 -34.46
C LEU A 27 30.34 -21.34 -35.11
N PHE A 28 30.05 -21.72 -36.36
CA PHE A 28 28.83 -21.32 -37.04
C PHE A 28 27.58 -21.85 -36.35
N VAL A 29 27.55 -23.14 -35.99
CA VAL A 29 26.43 -23.73 -35.24
C VAL A 29 26.30 -23.10 -33.86
N SER A 30 27.41 -22.83 -33.18
CA SER A 30 27.40 -22.16 -31.86
C SER A 30 26.89 -20.73 -31.96
N MET A 31 27.23 -20.00 -33.02
CA MET A 31 26.71 -18.66 -33.30
C MET A 31 25.21 -18.70 -33.57
N LEU A 32 24.74 -19.64 -34.40
CA LEU A 32 23.30 -19.83 -34.64
C LEU A 32 22.55 -20.18 -33.36
N TRP A 33 23.12 -21.04 -32.51
CA TRP A 33 22.57 -21.33 -31.19
C TRP A 33 22.51 -20.05 -30.36
N MET A 34 23.61 -19.33 -30.19
CA MET A 34 23.64 -18.12 -29.36
C MET A 34 22.61 -17.08 -29.82
N VAL A 35 22.44 -16.89 -31.13
CA VAL A 35 21.40 -16.00 -31.68
C VAL A 35 20.00 -16.54 -31.37
N TRP A 36 19.78 -17.85 -31.48
CA TRP A 36 18.49 -18.46 -31.14
C TRP A 36 18.16 -18.35 -29.65
N ASP A 37 19.14 -18.59 -28.79
CA ASP A 37 19.02 -18.52 -27.32
C ASP A 37 18.75 -17.09 -26.85
N ASP A 38 19.46 -16.10 -27.41
CA ASP A 38 19.20 -14.68 -27.13
C ASP A 38 17.85 -14.21 -27.71
N TYR A 39 17.42 -14.80 -28.82
CA TYR A 39 16.13 -14.52 -29.45
C TYR A 39 14.94 -15.10 -28.65
N ASP A 40 15.00 -16.36 -28.19
CA ASP A 40 13.88 -17.06 -27.55
C ASP A 40 13.89 -16.93 -26.02
N ARG A 41 13.91 -15.69 -25.54
CA ARG A 41 13.86 -15.38 -24.11
C ARG A 41 12.53 -15.78 -23.48
N GLU A 42 12.57 -16.23 -22.22
CA GLU A 42 11.43 -16.71 -21.43
C GLU A 42 10.19 -15.79 -21.52
N TRP A 43 10.39 -14.48 -21.34
CA TRP A 43 9.32 -13.48 -21.33
C TRP A 43 8.48 -13.44 -22.62
N LYS A 44 9.09 -13.72 -23.79
CA LYS A 44 8.37 -13.73 -25.08
C LYS A 44 7.28 -14.80 -25.10
N GLY A 45 7.49 -15.92 -24.42
CA GLY A 45 6.50 -16.98 -24.28
C GLY A 45 5.25 -16.57 -23.49
N TYR A 46 5.36 -15.65 -22.54
CA TYR A 46 4.20 -15.09 -21.84
C TYR A 46 3.41 -14.13 -22.74
N GLN A 47 4.08 -13.25 -23.49
CA GLN A 47 3.38 -12.33 -24.39
C GLN A 47 2.66 -13.04 -25.53
N ARG A 48 3.30 -14.05 -26.15
CA ARG A 48 2.66 -14.88 -27.20
C ARG A 48 1.37 -15.54 -26.69
N ARG A 49 1.40 -16.09 -25.46
CA ARG A 49 0.21 -16.68 -24.81
C ARG A 49 -0.84 -15.64 -24.47
N PHE A 50 -0.42 -14.45 -24.01
CA PHE A 50 -1.36 -13.38 -23.72
C PHE A 50 -2.07 -12.86 -24.97
N VAL A 51 -1.37 -12.72 -26.09
CA VAL A 51 -2.00 -12.33 -27.38
C VAL A 51 -3.09 -13.34 -27.76
N GLN A 52 -2.81 -14.64 -27.65
CA GLN A 52 -3.81 -15.68 -27.89
C GLN A 52 -5.02 -15.55 -26.95
N LEU A 53 -4.76 -15.33 -25.66
CA LEU A 53 -5.79 -15.14 -24.66
C LEU A 53 -6.64 -13.88 -24.92
N GLU A 54 -5.99 -12.76 -25.26
CA GLU A 54 -6.65 -11.50 -25.58
C GLU A 54 -7.54 -11.64 -26.81
N MET A 55 -7.12 -12.41 -27.83
CA MET A 55 -7.98 -12.74 -28.96
C MET A 55 -9.21 -13.55 -28.54
N GLU A 56 -9.05 -14.56 -27.68
CA GLU A 56 -10.17 -15.37 -27.18
C GLU A 56 -11.18 -14.53 -26.38
N VAL A 57 -10.69 -13.70 -25.46
CA VAL A 57 -11.51 -12.78 -24.65
C VAL A 57 -12.21 -11.75 -25.54
N THR A 58 -11.49 -11.14 -26.47
CA THR A 58 -12.05 -10.13 -27.38
C THR A 58 -13.10 -10.75 -28.30
N ARG A 59 -12.88 -11.96 -28.81
CA ARG A 59 -13.89 -12.69 -29.63
C ARG A 59 -15.14 -13.02 -28.83
N ALA A 60 -14.98 -13.54 -27.61
CA ALA A 60 -16.12 -13.84 -26.74
C ALA A 60 -16.92 -12.56 -26.38
N SER A 61 -16.21 -11.46 -26.10
CA SER A 61 -16.83 -10.16 -25.81
C SER A 61 -17.55 -9.60 -27.04
N LEU A 62 -16.96 -9.73 -28.23
CA LEU A 62 -17.57 -9.31 -29.49
C LEU A 62 -18.83 -10.14 -29.81
N GLU A 63 -18.79 -11.45 -29.56
CA GLU A 63 -19.95 -12.32 -29.73
C GLU A 63 -21.09 -11.91 -28.77
N ALA A 64 -20.76 -11.61 -27.50
CA ALA A 64 -21.73 -11.11 -26.53
C ALA A 64 -22.31 -9.75 -26.94
N ALA A 65 -21.47 -8.78 -27.32
CA ALA A 65 -21.91 -7.47 -27.79
C ALA A 65 -22.82 -7.58 -29.02
N ASN A 66 -22.47 -8.46 -29.99
CA ASN A 66 -23.31 -8.71 -31.16
C ASN A 66 -24.66 -9.37 -30.82
N GLN A 67 -24.78 -10.10 -29.71
CA GLN A 67 -26.05 -10.66 -29.24
C GLN A 67 -26.93 -9.59 -28.56
N GLU A 68 -26.34 -8.56 -27.96
CA GLU A 68 -27.07 -7.45 -27.35
C GLU A 68 -27.65 -6.48 -28.39
N VAL A 69 -27.03 -6.39 -29.57
CA VAL A 69 -27.52 -5.58 -30.70
C VAL A 69 -28.79 -6.21 -31.30
N ASP A 70 -29.93 -5.50 -31.21
CA ASP A 70 -31.17 -5.90 -31.89
C ASP A 70 -31.00 -5.75 -33.42
N THR A 71 -30.62 -6.84 -34.07
CA THR A 71 -30.46 -6.93 -35.54
C THR A 71 -31.69 -6.46 -36.32
N ARG A 72 -32.90 -6.55 -35.75
CA ARG A 72 -34.11 -6.01 -36.41
C ARG A 72 -34.09 -4.49 -36.39
N VAL A 73 -33.77 -3.87 -35.24
CA VAL A 73 -33.65 -2.41 -35.12
C VAL A 73 -32.57 -1.88 -36.04
N ILE A 74 -31.40 -2.52 -36.09
CA ILE A 74 -30.33 -2.12 -37.02
C ILE A 74 -30.80 -2.23 -38.47
N SER A 75 -31.45 -3.33 -38.88
CA SER A 75 -31.93 -3.45 -40.26
C SER A 75 -33.02 -2.44 -40.63
N GLU A 76 -33.87 -2.05 -39.66
CA GLU A 76 -34.86 -0.99 -39.84
C GLU A 76 -34.18 0.39 -39.98
N LEU A 77 -33.14 0.68 -39.18
CA LEU A 77 -32.37 1.92 -39.28
C LEU A 77 -31.56 1.99 -40.58
N GLU A 78 -30.92 0.89 -41.00
CA GLU A 78 -30.19 0.80 -42.27
C GLU A 78 -31.12 1.00 -43.47
N ALA A 79 -32.34 0.44 -43.44
CA ALA A 79 -33.34 0.67 -44.48
C ALA A 79 -33.78 2.15 -44.53
N LYS A 80 -34.04 2.77 -43.38
CA LYS A 80 -34.35 4.21 -43.30
C LYS A 80 -33.19 5.07 -43.80
N ARG A 81 -31.96 4.69 -43.47
CA ARG A 81 -30.74 5.36 -43.92
C ARG A 81 -30.59 5.28 -45.43
N ALA A 82 -30.79 4.10 -46.03
CA ALA A 82 -30.77 3.93 -47.47
C ALA A 82 -31.86 4.75 -48.19
N ASP A 83 -33.06 4.82 -47.61
CA ASP A 83 -34.14 5.67 -48.12
C ASP A 83 -33.82 7.16 -48.00
N ALA A 84 -33.18 7.59 -46.91
CA ALA A 84 -32.72 8.96 -46.70
C ALA A 84 -31.58 9.33 -47.66
N GLU A 85 -30.65 8.41 -47.90
CA GLU A 85 -29.56 8.56 -48.86
C GLU A 85 -30.08 8.68 -50.29
N ALA A 86 -31.09 7.88 -50.67
CA ALA A 86 -31.75 8.02 -51.97
C ALA A 86 -32.49 9.36 -52.12
N ARG A 87 -33.08 9.91 -51.03
CA ARG A 87 -33.68 11.27 -51.04
C ARG A 87 -32.62 12.34 -51.23
N LEU A 88 -31.48 12.21 -50.53
CA LEU A 88 -30.33 13.11 -50.66
C LEU A 88 -29.77 13.08 -52.09
N GLU A 89 -29.68 11.89 -52.70
CA GLU A 89 -29.18 11.73 -54.08
C GLU A 89 -30.08 12.47 -55.10
N VAL A 90 -31.40 12.50 -54.88
CA VAL A 90 -32.33 13.30 -55.70
C VAL A 90 -32.14 14.81 -55.49
N GLN A 91 -31.66 15.22 -54.32
CA GLN A 91 -31.39 16.63 -53.97
C GLN A 91 -29.95 17.06 -54.31
N THR A 92 -29.13 16.19 -54.90
CA THR A 92 -27.72 16.47 -55.24
C THR A 92 -27.55 17.75 -56.07
N GLU A 93 -28.44 18.02 -57.02
CA GLU A 93 -28.38 19.25 -57.83
C GLU A 93 -28.64 20.51 -56.99
N GLN A 94 -29.56 20.44 -56.01
CA GLN A 94 -29.85 21.55 -55.10
C GLN A 94 -28.71 21.78 -54.12
N VAL A 95 -28.13 20.70 -53.57
CA VAL A 95 -26.94 20.78 -52.72
C VAL A 95 -25.76 21.36 -53.49
N SER A 96 -25.54 20.94 -54.74
CA SER A 96 -24.48 21.50 -55.60
C SER A 96 -24.63 23.00 -55.83
N ILE A 97 -25.87 23.49 -56.03
CA ILE A 97 -26.13 24.93 -56.19
C ILE A 97 -25.79 25.70 -54.91
N LEU A 98 -26.23 25.20 -53.75
CA LEU A 98 -25.89 25.81 -52.45
C LEU A 98 -24.39 25.74 -52.15
N GLN A 99 -23.70 24.68 -52.60
CA GLN A 99 -22.25 24.54 -52.49
C GLN A 99 -21.53 25.60 -53.34
N ASP A 100 -21.98 25.82 -54.57
CA ASP A 100 -21.44 26.87 -55.45
C ASP A 100 -21.68 28.27 -54.85
N GLU A 101 -22.85 28.52 -54.25
CA GLU A 101 -23.14 29.77 -53.52
C GLU A 101 -22.26 29.93 -52.28
N LEU A 102 -22.04 28.86 -51.53
CA LEU A 102 -21.15 28.84 -50.37
C LEU A 102 -19.71 29.16 -50.77
N ASP A 103 -19.21 28.58 -51.85
CA ASP A 103 -17.86 28.84 -52.37
C ASP A 103 -17.69 30.32 -52.77
N VAL A 104 -18.71 30.93 -53.36
CA VAL A 104 -18.70 32.36 -53.69
C VAL A 104 -18.65 33.22 -52.41
N VAL A 105 -19.46 32.88 -51.40
CA VAL A 105 -19.49 33.60 -50.11
C VAL A 105 -18.18 33.41 -49.35
N ASP A 106 -17.58 32.22 -49.36
CA ASP A 106 -16.30 31.94 -48.70
C ASP A 106 -15.17 32.78 -49.33
N VAL A 107 -15.13 32.90 -50.66
CA VAL A 107 -14.18 33.81 -51.35
C VAL A 107 -14.40 35.28 -50.98
N GLN A 108 -15.65 35.72 -50.90
CA GLN A 108 -15.97 37.10 -50.48
C GLN A 108 -15.58 37.36 -49.02
N LEU A 109 -15.83 36.39 -48.13
CA LEU A 109 -15.50 36.46 -46.72
C LEU A 109 -13.99 36.49 -46.51
N ASP A 110 -13.21 35.70 -47.25
CA ASP A 110 -11.75 35.72 -47.20
C ASP A 110 -11.19 37.09 -47.59
N LEU A 111 -11.71 37.68 -48.68
CA LEU A 111 -11.34 39.03 -49.11
C LEU A 111 -11.73 40.09 -48.07
N ALA A 112 -12.97 40.04 -47.56
CA ALA A 112 -13.45 40.97 -46.54
C ALA A 112 -12.64 40.88 -45.25
N ASN A 113 -12.30 39.66 -44.81
CA ASN A 113 -11.43 39.43 -43.65
C ASN A 113 -10.03 40.01 -43.88
N GLN A 114 -9.45 39.80 -45.06
CA GLN A 114 -8.14 40.35 -45.37
C GLN A 114 -8.14 41.88 -45.31
N LEU A 115 -9.14 42.53 -45.91
CA LEU A 115 -9.30 43.99 -45.86
C LEU A 115 -9.53 44.49 -44.43
N TYR A 116 -10.39 43.82 -43.66
CA TYR A 116 -10.65 44.10 -42.25
C TYR A 116 -9.35 44.04 -41.41
N GLN A 117 -8.54 43.00 -41.59
CA GLN A 117 -7.27 42.85 -40.86
C GLN A 117 -6.26 43.94 -41.24
N PHE A 118 -6.17 44.30 -42.52
CA PHE A 118 -5.31 45.41 -42.96
C PHE A 118 -5.77 46.77 -42.42
N ALA A 119 -7.07 47.06 -42.49
CA ALA A 119 -7.64 48.29 -41.94
C ALA A 119 -7.41 48.38 -40.42
N LYS A 120 -7.62 47.27 -39.70
CA LYS A 120 -7.35 47.17 -38.26
C LYS A 120 -5.88 47.42 -37.92
N ALA A 121 -4.96 46.79 -38.66
CA ALA A 121 -3.53 46.95 -38.41
C ALA A 121 -3.07 48.40 -38.64
N ASN A 122 -3.54 49.05 -39.70
CA ASN A 122 -3.24 50.46 -39.97
C ASN A 122 -3.81 51.37 -38.87
N TYR A 123 -5.08 51.17 -38.51
CA TYR A 123 -5.73 51.90 -37.42
C TYR A 123 -5.01 51.72 -36.07
N ASP A 124 -4.65 50.48 -35.69
CA ASP A 124 -3.98 50.19 -34.42
C ASP A 124 -2.61 50.91 -34.33
N VAL A 125 -1.83 50.94 -35.42
CA VAL A 125 -0.53 51.62 -35.49
C VAL A 125 -0.69 53.14 -35.42
N ASP A 126 -1.59 53.70 -36.22
CA ASP A 126 -1.77 55.16 -36.31
C ASP A 126 -2.40 55.71 -35.02
N LYS A 127 -3.35 54.97 -34.43
CA LYS A 127 -3.93 55.29 -33.13
C LYS A 127 -2.90 55.26 -32.01
N TYR A 128 -2.09 54.21 -31.92
CA TYR A 128 -1.04 54.14 -30.90
C TYR A 128 -0.07 55.31 -31.03
N THR A 129 0.35 55.62 -32.26
CA THR A 129 1.25 56.75 -32.54
C THR A 129 0.62 58.08 -32.12
N PHE A 130 -0.65 58.30 -32.44
CA PHE A 130 -1.38 59.49 -32.03
C PHE A 130 -1.58 59.60 -30.51
N GLU A 131 -1.91 58.50 -29.83
CA GLU A 131 -2.09 58.49 -28.37
C GLU A 131 -0.78 58.82 -27.64
N VAL A 132 0.35 58.29 -28.11
CA VAL A 132 1.69 58.62 -27.59
C VAL A 132 2.06 60.08 -27.83
N GLU A 133 1.84 60.62 -29.03
CA GLU A 133 2.13 62.02 -29.34
C GLU A 133 1.23 62.99 -28.56
N ARG A 134 -0.06 62.68 -28.41
CA ARG A 134 -1.01 63.47 -27.62
C ARG A 134 -0.67 63.48 -26.13
N GLU A 135 -0.17 62.37 -25.58
CA GLU A 135 0.28 62.31 -24.19
C GLU A 135 1.59 63.10 -23.98
N ARG A 136 2.49 63.06 -24.97
CA ARG A 136 3.78 63.76 -24.92
C ARG A 136 3.66 65.28 -25.06
N ASP A 137 2.81 65.76 -25.95
CA ASP A 137 2.59 67.18 -26.22
C ASP A 137 1.11 67.45 -26.59
N PRO A 138 0.25 67.75 -25.60
CA PRO A 138 -1.18 67.97 -25.83
C PRO A 138 -1.51 69.16 -26.74
N ASP A 139 -0.59 70.11 -26.93
CA ASP A 139 -0.77 71.32 -27.72
C ASP A 139 -0.09 71.24 -29.11
N ALA A 140 0.38 70.04 -29.51
CA ALA A 140 1.07 69.85 -30.78
C ALA A 140 0.19 70.26 -31.98
N LEU A 141 0.76 71.10 -32.86
CA LEU A 141 0.09 71.56 -34.07
C LEU A 141 -0.24 70.38 -35.01
N GLY A 142 -1.53 70.19 -35.31
CA GLY A 142 -2.01 69.17 -36.25
C GLY A 142 -2.71 67.96 -35.62
N LEU A 143 -2.81 67.89 -34.29
CA LEU A 143 -3.51 66.79 -33.58
C LEU A 143 -4.97 66.62 -34.04
N ASP A 144 -5.70 67.70 -34.26
CA ASP A 144 -7.10 67.65 -34.76
C ASP A 144 -7.21 67.00 -36.14
N ALA A 145 -6.24 67.24 -37.02
CA ALA A 145 -6.22 66.66 -38.37
C ALA A 145 -5.89 65.16 -38.31
N THR A 146 -4.94 64.76 -37.46
CA THR A 146 -4.59 63.34 -37.22
C THR A 146 -5.75 62.59 -36.56
N GLN A 147 -6.45 63.21 -35.61
CA GLN A 147 -7.64 62.64 -34.99
C GLN A 147 -8.74 62.37 -36.03
N ALA A 148 -9.00 63.30 -36.95
CA ALA A 148 -9.97 63.10 -38.02
C ALA A 148 -9.60 61.94 -38.96
N VAL A 149 -8.30 61.71 -39.21
CA VAL A 149 -7.82 60.55 -39.98
C VAL A 149 -8.07 59.24 -39.24
N ILE A 150 -7.80 59.19 -37.94
CA ILE A 150 -8.04 58.01 -37.09
C ILE A 150 -9.54 57.70 -36.98
N GLU A 151 -10.38 58.72 -36.85
CA GLU A 151 -11.84 58.56 -36.85
C GLU A 151 -12.34 57.99 -38.19
N ALA A 152 -11.76 58.43 -39.32
CA ALA A 152 -12.08 57.88 -40.63
C ALA A 152 -11.62 56.41 -40.79
N GLN A 153 -10.40 56.08 -40.34
CA GLN A 153 -9.89 54.71 -40.34
C GLN A 153 -10.71 53.78 -39.43
N TYR A 154 -11.15 54.27 -38.27
CA TYR A 154 -12.05 53.53 -37.39
C TYR A 154 -13.40 53.26 -38.05
N ALA A 155 -13.97 54.24 -38.76
CA ALA A 155 -15.21 54.07 -39.50
C ALA A 155 -15.07 53.03 -40.62
N GLU A 156 -13.97 53.08 -41.39
CA GLU A 156 -13.66 52.09 -42.43
C GLU A 156 -13.46 50.67 -41.84
N TRP A 157 -12.71 50.55 -40.75
CA TRP A 157 -12.51 49.29 -40.04
C TRP A 157 -13.84 48.69 -39.54
N LEU A 158 -14.71 49.53 -38.97
CA LEU A 158 -16.03 49.13 -38.49
C LEU A 158 -16.94 48.66 -39.64
N GLU A 159 -16.95 49.38 -40.76
CA GLU A 159 -17.73 49.00 -41.96
C GLU A 159 -17.29 47.64 -42.52
N LEU A 160 -15.97 47.42 -42.62
CA LEU A 160 -15.42 46.12 -43.02
C LEU A 160 -15.74 45.01 -42.01
N GLY A 161 -15.76 45.33 -40.71
CA GLY A 161 -16.17 44.41 -39.66
C GLY A 161 -17.63 43.97 -39.79
N LEU A 162 -18.53 44.91 -40.07
CA LEU A 162 -19.94 44.61 -40.33
C LEU A 162 -20.13 43.74 -41.57
N GLU A 163 -19.33 43.95 -42.62
CA GLU A 163 -19.36 43.12 -43.82
C GLU A 163 -18.85 41.69 -43.56
N VAL A 164 -17.79 41.53 -42.75
CA VAL A 164 -17.32 40.21 -42.29
C VAL A 164 -18.40 39.50 -41.48
N GLU A 165 -19.08 40.19 -40.56
CA GLU A 165 -20.18 39.62 -39.77
C GLU A 165 -21.35 39.19 -40.68
N ARG A 166 -21.71 40.02 -41.65
CA ARG A 166 -22.78 39.74 -42.63
C ARG A 166 -22.45 38.48 -43.45
N LEU A 167 -21.27 38.42 -44.06
CA LEU A 167 -20.82 37.27 -44.87
C LEU A 167 -20.64 36.02 -44.01
N THR A 168 -20.21 36.15 -42.76
CA THR A 168 -20.13 35.03 -41.80
C THR A 168 -21.52 34.47 -41.50
N ALA A 169 -22.52 35.33 -41.30
CA ALA A 169 -23.91 34.92 -41.08
C ALA A 169 -24.49 34.22 -42.32
N GLU A 170 -24.22 34.76 -43.52
CA GLU A 170 -24.63 34.18 -44.80
C GLU A 170 -24.01 32.81 -45.04
N ARG A 171 -22.69 32.67 -44.84
CA ARG A 171 -21.97 31.38 -44.89
C ARG A 171 -22.54 30.36 -43.91
N ASN A 172 -22.77 30.78 -42.66
CA ASN A 172 -23.34 29.89 -41.64
C ASN A 172 -24.77 29.47 -41.99
N GLY A 173 -25.57 30.36 -42.60
CA GLY A 173 -26.89 30.06 -43.14
C GLY A 173 -26.82 28.98 -44.23
N LEU A 174 -25.99 29.20 -45.25
CA LEU A 174 -25.78 28.24 -46.34
C LEU A 174 -25.27 26.88 -45.86
N ARG A 175 -24.30 26.87 -44.92
CA ARG A 175 -23.84 25.63 -44.28
C ARG A 175 -24.95 24.93 -43.50
N GLY A 176 -25.82 25.68 -42.83
CA GLY A 176 -26.99 25.13 -42.13
C GLY A 176 -27.97 24.51 -43.10
N GLU A 177 -28.28 25.20 -44.20
CA GLU A 177 -29.16 24.68 -45.26
C GLU A 177 -28.58 23.40 -45.89
N ILE A 178 -27.29 23.39 -46.23
CA ILE A 178 -26.59 22.20 -46.75
C ILE A 178 -26.62 21.05 -45.72
N ALA A 179 -26.38 21.34 -44.44
CA ALA A 179 -26.41 20.34 -43.38
C ALA A 179 -27.83 19.77 -43.17
N ASP A 180 -28.89 20.57 -43.33
CA ASP A 180 -30.27 20.11 -43.23
C ASP A 180 -30.62 19.05 -44.29
N PHE A 181 -30.00 19.09 -45.47
CA PHE A 181 -30.14 18.04 -46.49
C PHE A 181 -29.55 16.70 -46.05
N SER A 182 -28.37 16.71 -45.40
CA SER A 182 -27.71 15.48 -44.93
C SER A 182 -28.11 15.09 -43.50
N LYS A 183 -28.85 15.92 -42.78
CA LYS A 183 -29.16 15.76 -41.36
C LYS A 183 -29.80 14.42 -41.03
N GLU A 184 -30.80 14.00 -41.80
CA GLU A 184 -31.47 12.73 -41.58
C GLU A 184 -30.49 11.55 -41.72
N VAL A 185 -29.56 11.61 -42.68
CA VAL A 185 -28.52 10.58 -42.85
C VAL A 185 -27.54 10.62 -41.68
N THR A 186 -27.09 11.81 -41.25
CA THR A 186 -26.16 11.98 -40.13
C THR A 186 -26.77 11.50 -38.81
N ASP A 187 -28.02 11.88 -38.51
CA ASP A 187 -28.72 11.47 -37.29
C ASP A 187 -28.90 9.93 -37.24
N LEU A 188 -29.22 9.30 -38.38
CA LEU A 188 -29.33 7.84 -38.49
C LEU A 188 -27.96 7.14 -38.38
N ASP A 189 -26.90 7.74 -38.95
CA ASP A 189 -25.53 7.24 -38.81
C ASP A 189 -25.04 7.29 -37.36
N GLU A 190 -25.39 8.35 -36.62
CA GLU A 190 -25.10 8.48 -35.19
C GLU A 190 -25.86 7.43 -34.37
N GLU A 191 -27.15 7.26 -34.60
CA GLU A 191 -27.98 6.25 -33.91
C GLU A 191 -27.48 4.81 -34.17
N ILE A 192 -27.17 4.47 -35.43
CA ILE A 192 -26.54 3.19 -35.77
C ILE A 192 -25.16 3.08 -35.10
N GLY A 193 -24.39 4.17 -35.12
CA GLY A 193 -23.06 4.29 -34.54
C GLY A 193 -23.04 3.98 -33.04
N GLU A 194 -23.96 4.57 -32.26
CA GLU A 194 -24.13 4.35 -30.83
C GLU A 194 -24.50 2.90 -30.51
N LEU A 195 -25.46 2.32 -31.24
CA LEU A 195 -25.90 0.94 -31.04
C LEU A 195 -24.83 -0.09 -31.38
N THR A 196 -23.91 0.23 -32.30
CA THR A 196 -22.86 -0.67 -32.78
C THR A 196 -21.46 -0.32 -32.26
N ALA A 197 -21.35 0.71 -31.40
CA ALA A 197 -20.07 1.26 -30.97
C ALA A 197 -19.16 0.21 -30.33
N GLU A 198 -19.71 -0.58 -29.42
CA GLU A 198 -18.94 -1.59 -28.70
C GLU A 198 -18.51 -2.76 -29.60
N SER A 199 -19.43 -3.27 -30.44
CA SER A 199 -19.09 -4.29 -31.44
C SER A 199 -18.03 -3.80 -32.43
N ARG A 200 -18.12 -2.55 -32.89
CA ARG A 200 -17.14 -1.95 -33.81
C ARG A 200 -15.77 -1.86 -33.12
N ARG A 201 -15.72 -1.33 -31.89
CA ARG A 201 -14.50 -1.21 -31.08
C ARG A 201 -13.83 -2.56 -30.87
N LEU A 202 -14.59 -3.60 -30.51
CA LEU A 202 -14.08 -4.94 -30.30
C LEU A 202 -13.64 -5.62 -31.60
N SER A 203 -14.36 -5.37 -32.71
CA SER A 203 -13.98 -5.88 -34.04
C SER A 203 -12.69 -5.24 -34.56
N GLU A 204 -12.52 -3.93 -34.40
CA GLU A 204 -11.28 -3.22 -34.73
C GLU A 204 -10.12 -3.74 -33.88
N ARG A 205 -10.33 -3.86 -32.56
CA ARG A 205 -9.36 -4.43 -31.63
C ARG A 205 -8.93 -5.84 -32.04
N LEU A 206 -9.87 -6.69 -32.46
CA LEU A 206 -9.55 -8.04 -32.93
C LEU A 206 -8.69 -8.01 -34.21
N GLY A 207 -9.00 -7.10 -35.14
CA GLY A 207 -8.21 -6.89 -36.35
C GLY A 207 -6.77 -6.43 -36.07
N ASP A 208 -6.58 -5.63 -35.03
CA ASP A 208 -5.24 -5.16 -34.60
C ASP A 208 -4.40 -6.26 -33.94
N ILE A 209 -5.04 -7.17 -33.21
CA ILE A 209 -4.35 -8.25 -32.47
C ILE A 209 -4.10 -9.47 -33.38
N GLU A 210 -4.93 -9.70 -34.39
CA GLU A 210 -4.81 -10.87 -35.25
C GLU A 210 -3.45 -10.93 -35.97
N PRO A 211 -2.69 -12.03 -35.80
CA PRO A 211 -1.36 -12.14 -36.37
C PRO A 211 -1.44 -12.14 -37.89
N ASN A 212 -0.72 -11.22 -38.52
CA ASN A 212 -0.53 -11.17 -39.95
C ASN A 212 0.90 -11.56 -40.33
N PHE A 213 1.11 -11.88 -41.61
CA PHE A 213 2.42 -12.35 -42.10
C PHE A 213 3.58 -11.39 -41.79
N ARG A 214 3.33 -10.08 -41.84
CA ARG A 214 4.35 -9.07 -41.56
C ARG A 214 4.76 -9.10 -40.09
N ASP A 215 3.79 -9.16 -39.19
CA ASP A 215 4.02 -9.03 -37.76
C ASP A 215 4.67 -10.30 -37.18
N GLU A 216 4.26 -11.47 -37.66
CA GLU A 216 4.75 -12.75 -37.14
C GLU A 216 6.06 -13.21 -37.80
N PHE A 217 6.21 -13.04 -39.13
CA PHE A 217 7.37 -13.57 -39.87
C PHE A 217 8.44 -12.54 -40.25
N LEU A 218 8.13 -11.24 -40.27
CA LEU A 218 9.13 -10.21 -40.61
C LEU A 218 9.59 -9.43 -39.37
N LEU A 219 8.65 -8.86 -38.61
CA LEU A 219 8.99 -7.96 -37.50
C LEU A 219 9.51 -8.69 -36.26
N ASN A 220 9.04 -9.92 -36.01
CA ASN A 220 9.48 -10.73 -34.89
C ASN A 220 10.56 -11.76 -35.25
N ALA A 221 11.15 -11.73 -36.46
CA ALA A 221 12.16 -12.71 -36.84
C ALA A 221 13.51 -12.47 -36.13
N PRO A 222 14.32 -13.52 -35.89
CA PRO A 222 15.67 -13.36 -35.33
C PRO A 222 16.48 -12.34 -36.14
N LEU A 223 17.14 -11.39 -35.45
CA LEU A 223 17.91 -10.28 -36.01
C LEU A 223 17.10 -9.17 -36.69
N LEU A 224 15.76 -9.27 -36.79
CA LEU A 224 14.88 -8.21 -37.28
C LEU A 224 14.00 -7.60 -36.17
N ASP A 225 13.95 -8.28 -35.01
CA ASP A 225 13.18 -7.92 -33.82
C ASP A 225 13.65 -6.66 -33.09
N PHE A 226 14.72 -6.00 -33.55
CA PHE A 226 15.15 -4.70 -33.03
C PHE A 226 14.48 -3.50 -33.73
N MET A 227 13.87 -3.70 -34.90
CA MET A 227 13.36 -2.58 -35.71
C MET A 227 11.99 -2.06 -35.24
N ALA A 228 11.01 -2.94 -35.13
CA ALA A 228 9.65 -2.63 -34.71
C ALA A 228 8.91 -3.94 -34.32
N PRO A 229 9.37 -4.65 -33.28
CA PRO A 229 8.75 -5.90 -32.86
C PRO A 229 7.35 -5.64 -32.28
N THR A 230 6.45 -6.61 -32.42
CA THR A 230 5.10 -6.53 -31.81
C THR A 230 5.10 -6.93 -30.35
N ILE A 231 6.10 -7.72 -29.92
CA ILE A 231 6.33 -8.10 -28.53
C ILE A 231 7.55 -7.35 -27.98
N THR A 232 7.38 -6.65 -26.86
CA THR A 232 8.41 -5.78 -26.29
C THR A 232 8.43 -5.89 -24.77
N VAL A 233 9.61 -5.66 -24.20
CA VAL A 233 9.75 -5.45 -22.75
C VAL A 233 8.98 -4.20 -22.37
N GLN A 234 7.96 -4.37 -21.52
CA GLN A 234 7.20 -3.27 -20.96
C GLN A 234 7.98 -2.73 -19.76
N GLN A 235 8.26 -1.43 -19.73
CA GLN A 235 9.04 -0.81 -18.67
C GLN A 235 8.38 0.47 -18.17
N VAL A 236 8.20 0.54 -16.85
CA VAL A 236 7.82 1.75 -16.13
C VAL A 236 9.05 2.29 -15.40
N VAL A 237 9.27 3.60 -15.50
CA VAL A 237 10.28 4.31 -14.73
C VAL A 237 9.57 5.30 -13.84
N THR A 238 9.58 5.02 -12.54
CA THR A 238 8.84 5.83 -11.56
C THR A 238 9.51 7.21 -11.40
N PRO A 239 8.77 8.32 -11.48
CA PRO A 239 9.38 9.66 -11.45
C PRO A 239 9.88 10.06 -10.06
N ASN A 240 9.22 9.59 -8.99
CA ASN A 240 9.43 10.07 -7.62
C ASN A 240 9.90 8.99 -6.64
N ILE A 241 10.12 7.77 -7.11
CA ILE A 241 10.55 6.64 -6.28
C ILE A 241 11.95 6.23 -6.75
N LEU A 242 12.89 6.18 -5.82
CA LEU A 242 14.30 6.01 -6.11
C LEU A 242 14.83 4.74 -5.47
N ASP A 243 15.65 4.00 -6.21
CA ASP A 243 16.48 2.92 -5.65
C ASP A 243 17.87 3.48 -5.30
N ASP A 244 18.37 3.15 -4.11
CA ASP A 244 19.73 3.44 -3.68
C ASP A 244 20.68 2.36 -4.24
N VAL A 245 21.53 2.75 -5.20
CA VAL A 245 22.51 1.84 -5.82
C VAL A 245 23.93 2.19 -5.38
N ASN A 246 24.30 1.78 -4.15
CA ASN A 246 25.61 1.90 -3.47
C ASN A 246 26.28 3.30 -3.39
N PHE A 247 26.07 4.20 -4.35
CA PHE A 247 26.72 5.51 -4.50
C PHE A 247 25.84 6.56 -5.23
N THR A 248 24.66 6.19 -5.73
CA THR A 248 23.72 7.14 -6.35
C THR A 248 22.30 6.66 -6.15
N ARG A 249 21.35 7.59 -6.31
CA ARG A 249 19.93 7.29 -6.40
C ARG A 249 19.51 7.30 -7.85
N VAL A 250 18.79 6.27 -8.28
CA VAL A 250 18.23 6.19 -9.63
C VAL A 250 16.72 6.01 -9.55
N PRO A 251 15.95 6.55 -10.49
CA PRO A 251 14.53 6.24 -10.62
C PRO A 251 14.29 4.73 -10.64
N LYS A 252 13.35 4.24 -9.82
CA LYS A 252 13.02 2.82 -9.77
C LYS A 252 12.45 2.38 -11.11
N MET A 253 12.95 1.25 -11.61
CA MET A 253 12.57 0.67 -12.90
C MET A 253 11.82 -0.63 -12.68
N ASP A 254 10.68 -0.77 -13.34
CA ASP A 254 9.81 -1.93 -13.22
C ASP A 254 9.46 -2.51 -14.59
N ARG A 255 9.62 -3.82 -14.75
CA ARG A 255 9.34 -4.57 -15.98
C ARG A 255 8.35 -5.70 -15.78
N CYS A 256 7.63 -5.75 -14.65
CA CYS A 256 6.72 -6.85 -14.32
C CYS A 256 5.61 -7.03 -15.36
N MET A 257 5.13 -5.93 -15.95
CA MET A 257 4.16 -5.94 -17.05
C MET A 257 4.64 -6.65 -18.32
N THR A 258 5.93 -6.95 -18.44
CA THR A 258 6.44 -7.76 -19.57
C THR A 258 5.78 -9.14 -19.59
N CYS A 259 5.48 -9.71 -18.41
CA CYS A 259 4.79 -10.98 -18.26
C CYS A 259 3.35 -10.83 -17.72
N HIS A 260 3.12 -9.85 -16.84
CA HIS A 260 1.80 -9.55 -16.25
C HIS A 260 1.03 -8.51 -17.07
N LEU A 261 0.78 -8.81 -18.35
CA LEU A 261 0.22 -7.87 -19.33
C LEU A 261 -1.23 -7.43 -19.05
N ALA A 262 -1.95 -8.17 -18.21
CA ALA A 262 -3.35 -7.94 -17.88
C ALA A 262 -3.55 -7.18 -16.56
N ILE A 263 -2.48 -6.80 -15.87
CA ILE A 263 -2.55 -6.43 -14.45
C ILE A 263 -3.42 -5.20 -14.17
N ASP A 264 -3.56 -4.32 -15.15
CA ASP A 264 -4.33 -3.08 -15.10
C ASP A 264 -5.62 -3.11 -15.95
N ARG A 265 -6.03 -4.31 -16.43
CA ARG A 265 -7.15 -4.48 -17.37
C ARG A 265 -8.33 -5.19 -16.72
N GLU A 266 -9.55 -4.72 -16.97
CA GLU A 266 -10.76 -5.43 -16.56
C GLU A 266 -11.01 -6.68 -17.43
N GLY A 267 -11.71 -7.68 -16.89
CA GLY A 267 -12.12 -8.88 -17.61
C GLY A 267 -11.12 -10.04 -17.54
N TYR A 268 -10.06 -9.89 -16.75
CA TYR A 268 -9.01 -10.89 -16.54
C TYR A 268 -8.97 -11.45 -15.11
N GLU A 269 -10.00 -11.23 -14.30
CA GLU A 269 -10.04 -11.55 -12.86
C GLU A 269 -9.96 -13.06 -12.58
N ASP A 270 -10.61 -13.86 -13.43
CA ASP A 270 -10.73 -15.31 -13.27
C ASP A 270 -9.58 -16.11 -13.90
N TYR A 271 -8.64 -15.43 -14.56
CA TYR A 271 -7.52 -16.09 -15.23
C TYR A 271 -6.40 -16.46 -14.25
N PRO A 272 -5.58 -17.48 -14.56
CA PRO A 272 -4.41 -17.81 -13.74
C PRO A 272 -3.30 -16.77 -13.92
N GLN A 273 -2.42 -16.65 -12.91
CA GLN A 273 -1.18 -15.88 -13.07
C GLN A 273 -0.33 -16.45 -14.22
N PRO A 274 0.36 -15.59 -15.00
CA PRO A 274 0.51 -14.13 -14.81
C PRO A 274 -0.57 -13.27 -15.50
N PHE A 275 -1.60 -13.87 -16.11
CA PHE A 275 -2.62 -13.15 -16.89
C PHE A 275 -3.81 -12.67 -16.06
N ARG A 276 -3.72 -12.76 -14.73
CA ARG A 276 -4.76 -12.26 -13.83
C ARG A 276 -4.61 -10.76 -13.63
N THR A 277 -5.73 -10.04 -13.68
CA THR A 277 -5.75 -8.61 -13.31
C THR A 277 -5.71 -8.37 -11.79
N HIS A 278 -5.41 -7.14 -11.40
CA HIS A 278 -5.42 -6.76 -10.00
C HIS A 278 -6.86 -6.71 -9.46
N SER A 279 -7.06 -7.22 -8.22
CA SER A 279 -8.37 -7.34 -7.57
C SER A 279 -9.16 -6.04 -7.36
N ASN A 280 -8.51 -4.86 -7.41
CA ASN A 280 -9.16 -3.57 -7.22
C ASN A 280 -8.36 -2.47 -7.94
N LEU A 281 -8.63 -2.31 -9.24
CA LEU A 281 -7.93 -1.36 -10.09
C LEU A 281 -8.05 0.08 -9.57
N SER A 282 -9.22 0.49 -9.09
CA SER A 282 -9.48 1.87 -8.64
C SER A 282 -8.65 2.30 -7.42
N THR A 283 -8.18 1.36 -6.61
CA THR A 283 -7.41 1.65 -5.39
C THR A 283 -5.90 1.44 -5.58
N TYR A 284 -5.53 0.53 -6.48
CA TYR A 284 -4.14 0.11 -6.68
C TYR A 284 -3.59 0.58 -8.01
N VAL A 285 -3.71 -0.18 -9.09
CA VAL A 285 -2.89 0.06 -10.31
C VAL A 285 -3.63 0.76 -11.46
N GLY A 286 -4.95 0.94 -11.38
CA GLY A 286 -5.75 1.54 -12.44
C GLY A 286 -5.41 3.01 -12.70
N SER A 287 -5.76 3.51 -13.88
CA SER A 287 -5.40 4.88 -14.32
C SER A 287 -5.96 6.00 -13.43
N ALA A 288 -7.13 5.79 -12.82
CA ALA A 288 -7.76 6.71 -11.88
C ALA A 288 -7.36 6.47 -10.41
N SER A 289 -6.47 5.50 -10.16
CA SER A 289 -6.03 5.15 -8.81
C SER A 289 -5.14 6.25 -8.20
N PRO A 290 -5.05 6.34 -6.86
CA PRO A 290 -3.97 7.07 -6.19
C PRO A 290 -2.56 6.54 -6.50
N HIS A 291 -2.44 5.29 -6.96
CA HIS A 291 -1.17 4.61 -7.26
C HIS A 291 -1.09 4.09 -8.71
N PRO A 292 -1.35 4.92 -9.73
CA PRO A 292 -1.46 4.45 -11.11
C PRO A 292 -0.17 3.77 -11.55
N LEU A 293 -0.29 2.67 -12.29
CA LEU A 293 0.82 1.78 -12.60
C LEU A 293 2.01 2.49 -13.25
N GLU A 294 1.74 3.45 -14.14
CA GLU A 294 2.77 4.25 -14.84
C GLU A 294 3.62 5.13 -13.90
N GLN A 295 3.13 5.43 -12.70
CA GLN A 295 3.84 6.26 -11.71
C GLN A 295 4.44 5.43 -10.58
N THR A 296 3.77 4.33 -10.20
CA THR A 296 4.14 3.55 -9.02
C THR A 296 4.90 2.26 -9.38
N GLY A 297 4.57 1.57 -10.47
CA GLY A 297 5.12 0.24 -10.77
C GLY A 297 4.68 -0.84 -9.77
N CYS A 298 5.07 -2.09 -10.02
CA CYS A 298 4.66 -3.25 -9.21
C CYS A 298 5.56 -3.47 -7.99
N THR A 299 6.87 -3.36 -8.18
CA THR A 299 7.91 -3.63 -7.18
C THR A 299 7.94 -2.63 -6.03
N VAL A 300 7.21 -1.52 -6.10
CA VAL A 300 7.02 -0.63 -4.95
C VAL A 300 6.23 -1.32 -3.85
N CYS A 301 5.14 -2.01 -4.24
CA CYS A 301 4.28 -2.76 -3.34
C CYS A 301 4.81 -4.18 -3.10
N HIS A 302 5.32 -4.82 -4.15
CA HIS A 302 5.66 -6.25 -4.13
C HIS A 302 7.13 -6.55 -3.85
N GLU A 303 8.02 -5.56 -3.80
CA GLU A 303 9.48 -5.76 -3.82
C GLU A 303 9.94 -6.59 -5.03
N GLY A 304 11.15 -7.14 -4.99
CA GLY A 304 11.77 -7.89 -6.07
C GLY A 304 12.67 -7.05 -6.96
N MET A 305 13.21 -7.70 -7.99
CA MET A 305 14.16 -7.11 -8.92
C MET A 305 13.44 -6.64 -10.19
N GLY A 306 12.85 -5.44 -10.14
CA GLY A 306 11.98 -4.89 -11.20
C GLY A 306 12.65 -4.72 -12.57
N GLN A 307 13.98 -4.66 -12.62
CA GLN A 307 14.76 -4.58 -13.86
C GLN A 307 14.94 -5.93 -14.58
N SER A 308 14.62 -7.04 -13.94
CA SER A 308 14.70 -8.36 -14.56
C SER A 308 13.43 -8.72 -15.35
N VAL A 309 13.54 -9.71 -16.23
CA VAL A 309 12.45 -10.23 -17.08
C VAL A 309 12.39 -11.77 -17.09
N SER A 310 13.13 -12.44 -16.20
CA SER A 310 13.04 -13.89 -15.99
C SER A 310 12.28 -14.19 -14.70
N PHE A 311 11.60 -15.33 -14.64
CA PHE A 311 10.85 -15.70 -13.44
C PHE A 311 11.76 -15.77 -12.19
N ARG A 312 12.93 -16.39 -12.32
CA ARG A 312 13.88 -16.56 -11.21
C ARG A 312 14.49 -15.23 -10.77
N ASP A 313 15.03 -14.45 -11.70
CA ASP A 313 15.87 -13.30 -11.33
C ASP A 313 15.03 -12.08 -10.91
N VAL A 314 13.72 -12.04 -11.20
CA VAL A 314 12.78 -11.06 -10.61
C VAL A 314 12.62 -11.26 -9.08
N ALA A 315 13.14 -12.38 -8.55
CA ALA A 315 13.12 -12.72 -7.13
C ALA A 315 11.71 -13.03 -6.60
N HIS A 316 10.88 -13.74 -7.37
CA HIS A 316 9.61 -14.26 -6.87
C HIS A 316 9.84 -15.14 -5.64
N THR A 317 9.02 -14.98 -4.60
CA THR A 317 9.16 -15.75 -3.37
C THR A 317 7.95 -16.67 -3.16
N PRO A 318 8.18 -17.98 -2.93
CA PRO A 318 7.09 -18.93 -2.69
C PRO A 318 6.44 -18.67 -1.33
N VAL A 319 5.15 -18.96 -1.21
CA VAL A 319 4.38 -18.83 0.04
C VAL A 319 4.44 -20.09 0.93
N SER A 320 4.92 -21.22 0.39
CA SER A 320 4.98 -22.50 1.09
C SER A 320 6.12 -23.38 0.57
N GLU A 321 6.54 -24.36 1.39
CA GLU A 321 7.53 -25.37 0.97
C GLU A 321 7.05 -26.20 -0.24
N GLU A 322 5.75 -26.47 -0.34
CA GLU A 322 5.18 -27.18 -1.51
C GLU A 322 5.33 -26.36 -2.79
N GLN A 323 5.04 -25.06 -2.73
CA GLN A 323 5.20 -24.17 -3.87
C GLN A 323 6.68 -24.00 -4.23
N LEU A 324 7.56 -23.93 -3.23
CA LEU A 324 9.01 -23.86 -3.43
C LEU A 324 9.48 -25.05 -4.28
N HIS A 325 9.17 -26.29 -3.88
CA HIS A 325 9.57 -27.48 -4.64
C HIS A 325 8.95 -27.50 -6.06
N ALA A 326 7.69 -27.07 -6.19
CA ALA A 326 7.04 -26.98 -7.50
C ALA A 326 7.75 -25.96 -8.42
N TRP A 327 8.23 -24.85 -7.87
CA TRP A 327 8.95 -23.82 -8.63
C TRP A 327 10.41 -24.22 -8.95
N GLU A 328 11.08 -24.95 -8.06
CA GLU A 328 12.37 -25.57 -8.35
C GLU A 328 12.27 -26.51 -9.57
N GLU A 329 11.22 -27.33 -9.66
CA GLU A 329 11.01 -28.24 -10.79
C GLU A 329 10.57 -27.51 -12.07
N ALA A 330 9.60 -26.60 -11.98
CA ALA A 330 8.99 -25.98 -13.15
C ALA A 330 9.79 -24.81 -13.75
N TYR A 331 10.52 -24.06 -12.90
CA TYR A 331 11.18 -22.82 -13.27
C TYR A 331 12.68 -22.79 -12.92
N ASN A 332 13.24 -23.91 -12.42
CA ASN A 332 14.60 -23.96 -11.90
C ASN A 332 14.85 -22.82 -10.90
N TRP A 333 13.86 -22.58 -10.04
CA TRP A 333 13.90 -21.53 -9.05
C TRP A 333 15.00 -21.80 -8.00
N GLU A 334 15.68 -20.74 -7.57
CA GLU A 334 16.62 -20.77 -6.45
C GLU A 334 16.53 -19.44 -5.70
N GLU A 335 16.88 -19.44 -4.42
CA GLU A 335 16.84 -18.22 -3.61
C GLU A 335 17.87 -17.19 -4.13
N PRO A 336 17.47 -15.95 -4.43
CA PRO A 336 18.38 -14.94 -4.96
C PRO A 336 19.29 -14.38 -3.86
N HIS A 337 20.47 -14.97 -3.69
CA HIS A 337 21.44 -14.59 -2.64
C HIS A 337 22.15 -13.23 -2.88
N LEU A 338 21.97 -12.61 -4.04
CA LEU A 338 22.64 -11.35 -4.42
C LEU A 338 21.69 -10.15 -4.42
N TRP A 339 20.45 -10.33 -3.96
CA TRP A 339 19.44 -9.29 -3.94
C TRP A 339 18.78 -9.23 -2.55
N ASP A 340 19.00 -8.12 -1.85
CA ASP A 340 18.59 -7.97 -0.44
C ASP A 340 17.05 -7.85 -0.26
N TYR A 341 16.32 -7.55 -1.34
CA TYR A 341 14.88 -7.26 -1.31
C TYR A 341 14.11 -8.18 -2.26
N PRO A 342 14.04 -9.50 -1.99
CA PRO A 342 13.23 -10.41 -2.78
C PRO A 342 11.75 -9.99 -2.73
N MET A 343 10.94 -10.46 -3.68
CA MET A 343 9.52 -10.14 -3.69
C MET A 343 8.86 -10.59 -2.39
N LEU A 344 7.94 -9.79 -1.88
CA LEU A 344 7.14 -10.18 -0.74
C LEU A 344 6.24 -11.38 -1.14
N PRO A 345 6.17 -12.44 -0.31
CA PRO A 345 5.25 -13.54 -0.52
C PRO A 345 3.81 -13.03 -0.70
N SER A 346 3.00 -13.76 -1.47
CA SER A 346 1.60 -13.38 -1.68
C SER A 346 0.86 -13.26 -0.34
N GLY A 347 0.22 -12.12 -0.09
CA GLY A 347 -0.43 -11.77 1.18
C GLY A 347 0.41 -10.87 2.10
N MET A 348 1.69 -10.65 1.80
CA MET A 348 2.56 -9.75 2.59
C MET A 348 2.76 -8.37 1.94
N ALA A 349 2.22 -8.13 0.74
CA ALA A 349 2.41 -6.89 0.00
C ALA A 349 1.94 -5.64 0.77
N GLU A 350 0.95 -5.78 1.68
CA GLU A 350 0.51 -4.68 2.55
C GLU A 350 1.65 -4.13 3.45
N ALA A 351 2.70 -4.90 3.72
CA ALA A 351 3.86 -4.42 4.48
C ALA A 351 4.54 -3.23 3.78
N SER A 352 4.51 -3.17 2.44
CA SER A 352 5.08 -2.07 1.68
C SER A 352 4.30 -0.77 1.78
N CYS A 353 3.03 -0.80 2.21
CA CYS A 353 2.25 0.43 2.40
C CYS A 353 2.90 1.34 3.47
N ALA A 354 3.59 0.74 4.46
CA ALA A 354 4.33 1.45 5.49
C ALA A 354 5.49 2.31 4.96
N LYS A 355 5.96 2.08 3.73
CA LYS A 355 7.05 2.88 3.12
C LYS A 355 6.65 4.33 2.87
N CYS A 356 5.35 4.58 2.70
CA CYS A 356 4.82 5.92 2.38
C CYS A 356 3.74 6.38 3.36
N HIS A 357 2.98 5.46 3.95
CA HIS A 357 1.93 5.76 4.93
C HIS A 357 2.41 5.57 6.39
N ASP A 358 3.67 5.91 6.68
CA ASP A 358 4.29 5.74 8.00
C ASP A 358 3.70 6.66 9.10
N ASN A 359 3.08 7.76 8.70
CA ASN A 359 2.46 8.74 9.60
C ASN A 359 0.93 8.61 9.70
N GLU A 360 0.36 7.55 9.12
CA GLU A 360 -1.08 7.30 9.16
C GLU A 360 -1.44 6.25 10.21
N ILE A 361 -2.39 6.59 11.09
CA ILE A 361 -2.89 5.66 12.11
C ILE A 361 -3.75 4.55 11.46
N HIS A 362 -4.35 4.84 10.31
CA HIS A 362 -5.20 3.90 9.59
C HIS A 362 -5.10 4.07 8.09
N ILE A 363 -4.77 2.98 7.39
CA ILE A 363 -4.61 2.95 5.94
C ILE A 363 -5.79 2.19 5.33
N PRO A 364 -6.61 2.81 4.45
CA PRO A 364 -7.70 2.11 3.77
C PRO A 364 -7.20 0.88 3.01
N GLU A 365 -8.02 -0.18 2.96
CA GLU A 365 -7.71 -1.45 2.27
C GLU A 365 -6.42 -2.19 2.71
N ALA A 366 -5.75 -1.76 3.78
CA ALA A 366 -4.57 -2.42 4.35
C ALA A 366 -4.88 -3.12 5.69
N LYS A 367 -5.79 -4.08 5.69
CA LYS A 367 -6.32 -4.71 6.92
C LYS A 367 -5.24 -5.39 7.76
N SER A 368 -4.31 -6.07 7.11
CA SER A 368 -3.20 -6.80 7.74
C SER A 368 -2.19 -5.84 8.34
N LEU A 369 -1.83 -4.76 7.61
CA LEU A 369 -0.93 -3.74 8.14
C LEU A 369 -1.55 -2.98 9.33
N ASN A 370 -2.82 -2.58 9.22
CA ASN A 370 -3.53 -1.93 10.32
C ASN A 370 -3.60 -2.81 11.57
N LEU A 371 -3.84 -4.11 11.39
CA LEU A 371 -3.79 -5.07 12.48
C LEU A 371 -2.37 -5.15 13.05
N ALA A 372 -1.34 -5.23 12.20
CA ALA A 372 0.05 -5.27 12.62
C ALA A 372 0.46 -4.05 13.44
N TYR A 373 0.11 -2.83 13.03
CA TYR A 373 0.33 -1.61 13.83
C TYR A 373 -0.37 -1.68 15.19
N GLY A 374 -1.64 -2.08 15.21
CA GLY A 374 -2.37 -2.26 16.46
C GLY A 374 -1.74 -3.32 17.38
N LEU A 375 -1.24 -4.43 16.82
CA LEU A 375 -0.53 -5.46 17.57
C LEU A 375 0.82 -4.97 18.09
N TYR A 376 1.59 -4.25 17.26
CA TYR A 376 2.91 -3.74 17.59
C TYR A 376 2.84 -2.74 18.75
N GLU A 377 1.87 -1.82 18.71
CA GLU A 377 1.56 -0.89 19.79
C GLU A 377 1.10 -1.64 21.05
N ARG A 378 0.09 -2.52 20.94
CA ARG A 378 -0.55 -3.16 22.10
C ARG A 378 0.31 -4.21 22.78
N ALA A 379 1.07 -4.98 22.02
CA ALA A 379 2.04 -5.92 22.57
C ALA A 379 3.24 -5.20 23.19
N GLY A 380 3.41 -3.90 22.93
CA GLY A 380 4.50 -3.13 23.48
C GLY A 380 5.84 -3.46 22.83
N CYS A 381 5.85 -3.86 21.56
CA CYS A 381 7.10 -4.19 20.85
C CYS A 381 8.06 -3.00 20.90
N ALA A 382 7.52 -1.80 20.70
CA ALA A 382 8.22 -0.52 20.78
C ALA A 382 8.88 -0.24 22.15
N ALA A 383 8.38 -0.86 23.22
CA ALA A 383 8.90 -0.64 24.57
C ALA A 383 10.33 -1.18 24.72
N CYS A 384 10.70 -2.19 23.93
CA CYS A 384 12.06 -2.72 23.90
C CYS A 384 12.75 -2.50 22.54
N HIS A 385 12.02 -2.62 21.44
CA HIS A 385 12.58 -2.40 20.10
C HIS A 385 12.36 -0.97 19.67
N LYS A 386 13.44 -0.19 19.56
CA LYS A 386 13.33 1.13 18.97
C LYS A 386 12.87 1.01 17.52
N SER A 387 11.77 1.66 17.17
CA SER A 387 11.21 1.61 15.82
C SER A 387 10.63 2.97 15.47
N GLY A 388 10.95 3.42 14.26
CA GLY A 388 10.49 4.69 13.70
C GLY A 388 8.97 4.82 13.76
N GLY A 389 8.47 5.92 14.31
CA GLY A 389 7.04 6.21 14.43
C GLY A 389 6.38 5.68 15.72
N PHE A 390 7.13 5.00 16.58
CA PHE A 390 6.64 4.41 17.82
C PHE A 390 7.42 4.86 19.08
N GLU A 391 8.32 5.84 18.96
CA GLU A 391 9.26 6.23 20.02
C GLU A 391 8.60 6.93 21.22
N ASP A 392 7.56 7.71 20.99
CA ASP A 392 6.89 8.51 22.03
C ASP A 392 5.64 7.83 22.59
N LEU A 393 5.49 6.52 22.35
CA LEU A 393 4.37 5.78 22.89
C LEU A 393 4.49 5.62 24.40
N ARG A 394 3.34 5.76 25.07
CA ARG A 394 3.22 5.43 26.48
C ARG A 394 3.58 3.97 26.70
N LYS A 395 4.23 3.68 27.83
CA LYS A 395 4.47 2.32 28.29
C LYS A 395 3.17 1.47 28.26
N PRO A 396 3.22 0.25 27.71
CA PRO A 396 2.06 -0.62 27.50
C PRO A 396 1.48 -1.21 28.80
N GLY A 397 2.32 -1.40 29.82
CA GLY A 397 1.93 -1.95 31.11
C GLY A 397 1.39 -0.88 32.07
N PRO A 398 0.52 -1.25 33.02
CA PRO A 398 0.07 -0.33 34.06
C PRO A 398 1.22 0.10 34.96
N SER A 399 1.09 1.28 35.55
CA SER A 399 1.97 1.70 36.65
C SER A 399 1.89 0.72 37.82
N LEU A 400 3.05 0.33 38.34
CA LEU A 400 3.21 -0.55 39.50
C LEU A 400 3.64 0.23 40.76
N ARG A 401 3.65 1.58 40.70
CA ARG A 401 4.07 2.42 41.83
C ARG A 401 3.17 2.27 43.07
N LYS A 402 1.90 1.91 42.91
CA LYS A 402 0.90 1.76 44.00
C LYS A 402 0.35 0.33 44.06
N ILE A 403 1.21 -0.67 43.90
CA ILE A 403 0.80 -2.05 43.68
C ILE A 403 0.08 -2.66 44.89
N ASP A 404 0.55 -2.35 46.10
CA ASP A 404 0.07 -2.90 47.38
C ASP A 404 -1.36 -2.44 47.74
N VAL A 405 -1.77 -1.28 47.23
CA VAL A 405 -3.14 -0.75 47.42
C VAL A 405 -4.17 -1.59 46.66
N LYS A 406 -3.74 -2.19 45.54
CA LYS A 406 -4.64 -2.87 44.60
C LYS A 406 -4.57 -4.40 44.71
N LEU A 407 -3.38 -4.95 44.93
CA LEU A 407 -3.05 -6.36 44.74
C LEU A 407 -2.43 -6.97 46.00
N THR A 408 -2.54 -8.30 46.12
CA THR A 408 -1.81 -9.08 47.14
C THR A 408 -0.56 -9.72 46.54
N GLU A 409 0.45 -10.02 47.36
CA GLU A 409 1.69 -10.66 46.88
C GLU A 409 1.40 -11.98 46.16
N ASP A 410 0.57 -12.85 46.75
CA ASP A 410 0.22 -14.15 46.16
C ASP A 410 -0.47 -14.01 44.80
N TRP A 411 -1.34 -13.01 44.65
CA TRP A 411 -1.97 -12.74 43.36
C TRP A 411 -0.93 -12.33 42.32
N VAL A 412 0.02 -11.46 42.67
CA VAL A 412 1.07 -11.01 41.74
C VAL A 412 1.99 -12.17 41.37
N LYS A 413 2.40 -13.02 42.32
CA LYS A 413 3.20 -14.23 42.06
C LYS A 413 2.51 -15.13 41.02
N THR A 414 1.22 -15.40 41.22
CA THR A 414 0.44 -16.24 40.29
C THR A 414 0.21 -15.57 38.94
N TRP A 415 -0.04 -14.25 38.92
CA TRP A 415 -0.20 -13.48 37.70
C TRP A 415 1.06 -13.52 36.82
N ILE A 416 2.24 -13.22 37.37
CA ILE A 416 3.46 -13.13 36.57
C ILE A 416 4.03 -14.49 36.15
N ARG A 417 3.67 -15.58 36.86
CA ARG A 417 4.05 -16.96 36.49
C ARG A 417 3.43 -17.39 35.16
N ASN A 418 2.15 -17.07 34.94
CA ASN A 418 1.45 -17.30 33.68
C ASN A 418 0.26 -16.34 33.51
N PRO A 419 0.46 -15.13 32.98
CA PRO A 419 -0.60 -14.13 32.84
C PRO A 419 -1.80 -14.63 32.01
N GLN A 420 -1.55 -15.41 30.96
CA GLN A 420 -2.58 -15.91 30.05
C GLN A 420 -3.47 -16.99 30.70
N ALA A 421 -2.96 -17.74 31.68
CA ALA A 421 -3.77 -18.68 32.47
C ALA A 421 -4.75 -17.95 33.40
N VAL A 422 -4.40 -16.74 33.88
CA VAL A 422 -5.29 -15.92 34.71
C VAL A 422 -6.27 -15.11 33.87
N LYS A 423 -5.78 -14.52 32.75
CA LYS A 423 -6.59 -13.75 31.79
C LYS A 423 -6.17 -14.08 30.36
N PRO A 424 -6.95 -14.87 29.59
CA PRO A 424 -6.60 -15.26 28.21
C PRO A 424 -6.39 -14.11 27.23
N THR A 425 -6.99 -12.94 27.51
CA THR A 425 -6.92 -11.74 26.66
C THR A 425 -5.75 -10.81 26.97
N THR A 426 -4.92 -11.11 27.98
CA THR A 426 -3.85 -10.19 28.42
C THR A 426 -2.75 -9.98 27.37
N TRP A 427 -2.22 -8.77 27.33
CA TRP A 427 -1.04 -8.42 26.53
C TRP A 427 0.28 -8.66 27.28
N MET A 428 0.24 -8.87 28.61
CA MET A 428 1.45 -9.15 29.38
C MET A 428 2.06 -10.49 28.95
N PRO A 429 3.33 -10.52 28.48
CA PRO A 429 3.98 -11.75 28.07
C PRO A 429 4.31 -12.63 29.29
N ARG A 430 4.46 -13.92 29.04
CA ARG A 430 5.02 -14.86 30.01
C ARG A 430 6.55 -14.70 30.01
N VAL A 431 7.11 -14.23 31.12
CA VAL A 431 8.56 -13.99 31.25
C VAL A 431 9.29 -15.24 31.74
N TRP A 432 8.71 -15.96 32.70
CA TRP A 432 9.25 -17.20 33.27
C TRP A 432 8.59 -18.44 32.68
N TYR A 433 9.29 -19.58 32.72
CA TYR A 433 8.81 -20.85 32.16
C TYR A 433 8.49 -20.80 30.65
N ASN A 434 9.36 -20.13 29.90
CA ASN A 434 9.32 -20.15 28.44
C ASN A 434 9.95 -21.44 27.90
N SER A 435 9.90 -21.65 26.58
CA SER A 435 10.48 -22.83 25.92
C SER A 435 11.96 -23.05 26.25
N ASN A 436 12.69 -21.97 26.55
CA ASN A 436 14.10 -21.98 26.93
C ASN A 436 14.37 -21.88 28.45
N SER A 437 13.33 -21.83 29.30
CA SER A 437 13.46 -21.68 30.76
C SER A 437 12.45 -22.52 31.55
N SER A 438 12.03 -23.66 31.01
CA SER A 438 10.99 -24.54 31.59
C SER A 438 11.50 -25.91 32.02
N SER A 439 12.80 -26.15 32.04
CA SER A 439 13.34 -27.42 32.54
C SER A 439 13.12 -27.54 34.05
N PRO A 440 13.11 -28.77 34.62
CA PRO A 440 13.04 -28.95 36.07
C PRO A 440 14.17 -28.24 36.84
N ALA A 441 15.32 -28.02 36.20
CA ALA A 441 16.43 -27.27 36.79
C ALA A 441 16.14 -25.76 36.85
N ASP A 442 15.47 -25.21 35.84
CA ASP A 442 15.09 -23.79 35.76
C ASP A 442 13.92 -23.46 36.70
N ALA A 443 13.08 -24.45 37.03
CA ALA A 443 11.87 -24.26 37.82
C ALA A 443 12.14 -23.59 39.18
N LYS A 444 13.23 -23.96 39.87
CA LYS A 444 13.59 -23.31 41.14
C LYS A 444 13.98 -21.85 40.94
N ARG A 445 14.79 -21.57 39.92
CA ARG A 445 15.24 -20.20 39.62
C ARG A 445 14.08 -19.30 39.20
N ASN A 446 13.10 -19.82 38.48
CA ASN A 446 11.88 -19.08 38.16
C ASN A 446 11.11 -18.67 39.43
N GLU A 447 10.87 -19.59 40.39
CA GLU A 447 10.13 -19.27 41.63
C GLU A 447 10.89 -18.28 42.55
N VAL A 448 12.18 -18.56 42.80
CA VAL A 448 13.29 -17.57 42.79
C VAL A 448 12.93 -16.12 42.51
N GLU A 449 13.06 -15.85 41.21
CA GLU A 449 12.98 -14.54 40.62
C GLU A 449 11.57 -13.96 40.71
N ILE A 450 10.52 -14.79 40.66
CA ILE A 450 9.12 -14.38 40.84
C ILE A 450 8.93 -13.80 42.25
N GLU A 451 9.32 -14.52 43.31
CA GLU A 451 9.16 -14.04 44.68
C GLU A 451 9.98 -12.77 44.92
N ALA A 452 11.23 -12.75 44.47
CA ALA A 452 12.12 -11.61 44.64
C ALA A 452 11.56 -10.36 43.92
N THR A 453 11.04 -10.52 42.70
CA THR A 453 10.37 -9.44 41.95
C THR A 453 9.20 -8.88 42.73
N VAL A 454 8.34 -9.73 43.28
CA VAL A 454 7.18 -9.31 44.08
C VAL A 454 7.63 -8.59 45.34
N ALA A 455 8.62 -9.12 46.06
CA ALA A 455 9.17 -8.49 47.26
C ALA A 455 9.68 -7.07 46.98
N TYR A 456 10.39 -6.86 45.87
CA TYR A 456 10.85 -5.52 45.48
C TYR A 456 9.69 -4.58 45.19
N LEU A 457 8.69 -5.03 44.41
CA LEU A 457 7.53 -4.21 44.04
C LEU A 457 6.73 -3.76 45.27
N PHE A 458 6.50 -4.65 46.24
CA PHE A 458 5.76 -4.33 47.46
C PHE A 458 6.58 -3.47 48.42
N ALA A 459 7.88 -3.74 48.57
CA ALA A 459 8.76 -2.95 49.43
C ALA A 459 8.91 -1.48 48.97
N ASN A 460 8.69 -1.20 47.68
CA ASN A 460 8.80 0.13 47.08
C ASN A 460 7.43 0.71 46.66
N SER A 461 6.32 0.17 47.18
CA SER A 461 4.99 0.69 46.85
C SER A 461 4.70 2.02 47.55
N GLU A 462 4.03 2.91 46.82
CA GLU A 462 3.58 4.21 47.26
C GLU A 462 2.17 4.13 47.86
N ASN A 463 1.94 4.95 48.87
CA ASN A 463 0.64 5.06 49.50
C ASN A 463 -0.40 5.70 48.56
N HIS A 464 -1.66 5.31 48.73
CA HIS A 464 -2.82 5.95 48.12
C HIS A 464 -3.95 6.07 49.14
N GLU A 465 -4.54 7.27 49.24
CA GLU A 465 -5.71 7.49 50.06
C GLU A 465 -6.97 7.36 49.21
N PHE A 466 -7.90 6.48 49.58
CA PHE A 466 -9.19 6.37 48.88
C PHE A 466 -10.02 7.66 49.05
N ALA A 467 -10.68 8.09 47.98
CA ALA A 467 -11.51 9.29 47.99
C ALA A 467 -12.69 9.16 48.98
N VAL A 468 -13.22 7.93 49.11
CA VAL A 468 -14.30 7.59 50.04
C VAL A 468 -13.85 6.40 50.89
N ARG A 469 -13.62 6.64 52.18
CA ARG A 469 -13.12 5.61 53.12
C ARG A 469 -14.09 4.45 53.34
N VAL A 470 -15.38 4.72 53.24
CA VAL A 470 -16.44 3.71 53.39
C VAL A 470 -17.41 3.89 52.22
N PRO A 471 -17.17 3.20 51.09
CA PRO A 471 -18.04 3.28 49.94
C PRO A 471 -19.48 2.82 50.25
N PRO A 472 -20.50 3.37 49.58
CA PRO A 472 -21.86 2.87 49.67
C PRO A 472 -21.91 1.42 49.19
N ARG A 473 -22.79 0.59 49.77
CA ARG A 473 -23.03 -0.76 49.24
C ARG A 473 -23.89 -0.67 47.99
N GLY A 474 -23.43 -1.27 46.89
CA GLY A 474 -24.20 -1.36 45.65
C GLY A 474 -24.99 -2.67 45.47
N ASP A 475 -25.86 -2.67 44.48
CA ASP A 475 -26.61 -3.80 43.94
C ASP A 475 -25.93 -4.34 42.67
N ALA A 476 -25.48 -5.59 42.72
CA ALA A 476 -24.82 -6.25 41.59
C ALA A 476 -25.72 -6.41 40.34
N LEU A 477 -27.04 -6.54 40.50
CA LEU A 477 -27.94 -6.65 39.35
C LEU A 477 -28.04 -5.32 38.60
N GLU A 478 -28.09 -4.21 39.34
CA GLU A 478 -28.09 -2.88 38.73
C GLU A 478 -26.72 -2.53 38.15
N GLY A 479 -25.64 -2.91 38.84
CA GLY A 479 -24.28 -2.78 38.34
C GLY A 479 -24.07 -3.47 36.99
N GLN A 480 -24.66 -4.65 36.79
CA GLN A 480 -24.63 -5.34 35.50
C GLN A 480 -25.30 -4.51 34.40
N ARG A 481 -26.50 -3.99 34.65
CA ARG A 481 -27.22 -3.15 33.68
C ARG A 481 -26.43 -1.90 33.32
N LEU A 482 -25.77 -1.28 34.30
CA LEU A 482 -24.91 -0.12 34.08
C LEU A 482 -23.69 -0.47 33.22
N VAL A 483 -23.01 -1.58 33.48
CA VAL A 483 -21.88 -2.04 32.64
C VAL A 483 -22.29 -2.25 31.18
N GLU A 484 -23.50 -2.78 30.94
CA GLU A 484 -24.03 -3.05 29.61
C GLU A 484 -24.51 -1.77 28.88
N SER A 485 -24.92 -0.72 29.62
CA SER A 485 -25.56 0.47 29.04
C SER A 485 -24.68 1.72 28.99
N VAL A 486 -23.74 1.90 29.92
CA VAL A 486 -22.88 3.10 30.03
C VAL A 486 -21.71 3.07 29.03
N GLY A 487 -21.45 1.90 28.42
CA GLY A 487 -20.43 1.75 27.38
C GLY A 487 -19.13 1.09 27.84
N CYS A 488 -19.09 0.49 29.04
CA CYS A 488 -17.93 -0.24 29.55
C CYS A 488 -17.45 -1.32 28.56
N LEU A 489 -18.38 -2.01 27.90
CA LEU A 489 -18.10 -3.10 26.95
C LEU A 489 -17.52 -2.63 25.61
N ALA A 490 -17.46 -1.32 25.34
CA ALA A 490 -16.77 -0.78 24.16
C ALA A 490 -15.24 -0.97 24.27
N CYS A 491 -14.71 -0.89 25.49
CA CYS A 491 -13.28 -1.01 25.76
C CYS A 491 -12.93 -2.30 26.51
N HIS A 492 -13.84 -2.84 27.30
CA HIS A 492 -13.58 -3.98 28.18
C HIS A 492 -14.25 -5.27 27.71
N VAL A 493 -13.46 -6.34 27.60
CA VAL A 493 -14.01 -7.70 27.40
C VAL A 493 -14.58 -8.24 28.72
N SER A 494 -15.77 -8.84 28.67
CA SER A 494 -16.42 -9.49 29.83
C SER A 494 -16.69 -11.00 29.67
N GLY A 495 -16.50 -11.57 28.46
CA GLY A 495 -16.71 -13.00 28.15
C GLY A 495 -15.41 -13.82 28.04
N ASN A 496 -15.50 -15.11 27.69
CA ASN A 496 -14.31 -15.99 27.62
C ASN A 496 -13.58 -15.95 26.26
N GLU A 497 -13.75 -14.88 25.49
CA GLU A 497 -13.09 -14.68 24.21
C GLU A 497 -11.55 -14.69 24.38
N THR A 498 -10.84 -15.25 23.42
CA THR A 498 -9.38 -15.15 23.34
C THR A 498 -8.96 -13.75 22.90
N ARG A 499 -7.69 -13.39 23.14
CA ARG A 499 -7.12 -12.10 22.68
C ARG A 499 -7.33 -11.86 21.19
N THR A 500 -7.15 -12.90 20.38
CA THR A 500 -7.26 -12.83 18.92
C THR A 500 -8.71 -12.60 18.48
N GLU A 501 -9.67 -13.27 19.11
CA GLU A 501 -11.10 -13.10 18.82
C GLU A 501 -11.61 -11.71 19.22
N ALA A 502 -11.16 -11.19 20.36
CA ALA A 502 -11.57 -9.86 20.83
C ALA A 502 -10.91 -8.72 20.03
N GLY A 503 -9.71 -8.94 19.49
CA GLY A 503 -8.94 -7.96 18.74
C GLY A 503 -8.35 -6.82 19.60
N PRO A 504 -7.44 -6.01 19.04
CA PRO A 504 -6.70 -4.97 19.79
C PRO A 504 -7.57 -3.80 20.28
N ARG A 505 -8.76 -3.60 19.68
CA ARG A 505 -9.69 -2.50 20.02
C ARG A 505 -10.52 -2.82 21.27
N ARG A 506 -11.12 -4.01 21.35
CA ARG A 506 -11.93 -4.42 22.54
C ARG A 506 -11.06 -4.93 23.70
N THR A 507 -9.76 -5.14 23.46
CA THR A 507 -8.75 -5.41 24.51
C THR A 507 -8.02 -4.15 24.98
N PHE A 508 -8.54 -2.96 24.64
CA PHE A 508 -7.99 -1.68 25.09
C PHE A 508 -8.13 -1.49 26.61
N GLY A 509 -9.34 -1.73 27.13
CA GLY A 509 -9.60 -1.83 28.55
C GLY A 509 -9.17 -3.19 29.10
N GLN A 510 -8.69 -3.22 30.35
CA GLN A 510 -8.35 -4.49 30.99
C GLN A 510 -9.59 -5.39 31.08
N ALA A 511 -9.42 -6.64 30.70
CA ALA A 511 -10.49 -7.61 30.69
C ALA A 511 -11.11 -7.79 32.09
N LEU A 512 -12.45 -7.75 32.18
CA LEU A 512 -13.21 -7.73 33.44
C LEU A 512 -13.44 -9.12 34.03
N GLN A 513 -13.21 -10.18 33.25
CA GLN A 513 -13.27 -11.55 33.74
C GLN A 513 -12.30 -11.70 34.91
N ASN A 514 -12.71 -12.36 35.98
CA ASN A 514 -11.85 -12.64 37.12
C ASN A 514 -11.34 -11.37 37.86
N ILE A 515 -11.99 -10.21 37.70
CA ILE A 515 -11.58 -8.98 38.41
C ILE A 515 -11.86 -9.06 39.91
N GLY A 516 -12.90 -9.80 40.33
CA GLY A 516 -13.25 -9.98 41.74
C GLY A 516 -12.20 -10.74 42.55
N ASN A 517 -11.36 -11.56 41.90
CA ASN A 517 -10.23 -12.25 42.56
C ASN A 517 -8.95 -11.40 42.59
N LYS A 518 -8.90 -10.29 41.85
CA LYS A 518 -7.69 -9.47 41.66
C LYS A 518 -7.53 -8.37 42.70
N THR A 519 -8.64 -7.83 43.19
CA THR A 519 -8.62 -6.57 43.95
C THR A 519 -9.80 -6.48 44.92
N SER A 520 -9.92 -5.36 45.65
CA SER A 520 -10.97 -5.14 46.65
C SER A 520 -12.14 -4.31 46.12
N TYR A 521 -13.26 -4.35 46.85
CA TYR A 521 -14.43 -3.53 46.57
C TYR A 521 -14.12 -2.03 46.64
N GLU A 522 -13.36 -1.63 47.67
CA GLU A 522 -12.97 -0.24 47.91
C GLU A 522 -12.12 0.30 46.77
N TRP A 523 -11.18 -0.51 46.25
CA TRP A 523 -10.37 -0.13 45.10
C TRP A 523 -11.20 -0.02 43.82
N LEU A 524 -12.11 -0.97 43.55
CA LEU A 524 -12.99 -0.91 42.38
C LEU A 524 -13.89 0.32 42.42
N PHE A 525 -14.44 0.64 43.58
CA PHE A 525 -15.23 1.84 43.77
C PHE A 525 -14.42 3.11 43.46
N ASP A 526 -13.24 3.26 44.07
CA ASP A 526 -12.37 4.44 43.85
C ASP A 526 -11.99 4.59 42.37
N TRP A 527 -11.65 3.46 41.72
CA TRP A 527 -11.29 3.42 40.30
C TRP A 527 -12.46 3.77 39.39
N VAL A 528 -13.62 3.13 39.55
CA VAL A 528 -14.80 3.37 38.68
C VAL A 528 -15.35 4.79 38.87
N ARG A 529 -15.30 5.31 40.10
CA ARG A 529 -15.77 6.65 40.44
C ARG A 529 -14.92 7.74 39.79
N ASN A 530 -13.59 7.63 39.86
CA ASN A 530 -12.67 8.58 39.24
C ASN A 530 -11.33 7.89 38.95
N PRO A 531 -11.13 7.31 37.76
CA PRO A 531 -9.90 6.60 37.42
C PRO A 531 -8.64 7.48 37.55
N ALA A 532 -8.74 8.77 37.23
CA ALA A 532 -7.64 9.73 37.29
C ALA A 532 -7.16 10.02 38.72
N HIS A 533 -8.00 9.75 39.73
CA HIS A 533 -7.62 9.84 41.14
C HIS A 533 -6.53 8.82 41.51
N PHE A 534 -6.65 7.59 41.00
CA PHE A 534 -5.65 6.54 41.24
C PHE A 534 -4.45 6.66 40.29
N SER A 535 -4.73 6.85 38.99
CA SER A 535 -3.73 6.93 37.92
C SER A 535 -4.00 8.14 37.01
N PRO A 536 -3.28 9.26 37.17
CA PRO A 536 -3.53 10.51 36.45
C PRO A 536 -3.54 10.35 34.92
N ASP A 537 -2.70 9.48 34.39
CA ASP A 537 -2.53 9.29 32.95
C ASP A 537 -3.47 8.20 32.38
N THR A 538 -4.41 7.66 33.14
CA THR A 538 -5.29 6.56 32.68
C THR A 538 -6.10 6.90 31.43
N TYR A 539 -6.30 5.91 30.55
CA TYR A 539 -7.19 6.06 29.40
C TYR A 539 -8.67 5.91 29.75
N MET A 540 -9.00 5.31 30.91
CA MET A 540 -10.39 5.15 31.32
C MET A 540 -10.95 6.53 31.70
N PRO A 541 -11.96 7.04 30.97
CA PRO A 541 -12.53 8.34 31.27
C PRO A 541 -13.37 8.29 32.55
N ASP A 542 -13.59 9.46 33.15
CA ASP A 542 -14.68 9.64 34.12
C ASP A 542 -16.02 9.50 33.39
N LEU A 543 -16.74 8.42 33.69
CA LEU A 543 -18.04 8.10 33.09
C LEU A 543 -19.20 8.94 33.69
N ARG A 544 -18.88 9.91 34.56
CA ARG A 544 -19.82 10.83 35.24
C ARG A 544 -20.87 10.10 36.07
N LEU A 545 -20.44 8.99 36.67
CA LEU A 545 -21.28 8.16 37.53
C LEU A 545 -21.48 8.83 38.89
N THR A 546 -22.67 8.65 39.45
CA THR A 546 -22.91 8.96 40.86
C THR A 546 -22.22 7.94 41.77
N ASP A 547 -22.00 8.29 43.04
CA ASP A 547 -21.44 7.36 44.03
C ASP A 547 -22.32 6.09 44.18
N GLY A 548 -23.64 6.19 43.97
CA GLY A 548 -24.52 5.02 43.98
C GLY A 548 -24.22 4.06 42.82
N GLU A 549 -24.22 4.59 41.60
CA GLU A 549 -23.95 3.82 40.38
C GLU A 549 -22.53 3.22 40.38
N ALA A 550 -21.52 3.96 40.85
CA ALA A 550 -20.17 3.45 41.03
C ALA A 550 -20.13 2.28 42.04
N GLY A 551 -20.91 2.38 43.12
CA GLY A 551 -21.09 1.31 44.10
C GLY A 551 -21.74 0.05 43.52
N ASP A 552 -22.78 0.23 42.69
CA ASP A 552 -23.49 -0.85 42.00
C ASP A 552 -22.55 -1.57 41.01
N ILE A 553 -21.83 -0.82 40.18
CA ILE A 553 -20.83 -1.38 39.25
C ILE A 553 -19.74 -2.13 40.01
N ALA A 554 -19.18 -1.54 41.07
CA ALA A 554 -18.17 -2.21 41.89
C ALA A 554 -18.72 -3.52 42.50
N ALA A 555 -19.99 -3.55 42.90
CA ALA A 555 -20.64 -4.73 43.47
C ALA A 555 -20.77 -5.84 42.42
N TYR A 556 -21.17 -5.49 41.20
CA TYR A 556 -21.21 -6.42 40.08
C TYR A 556 -19.82 -6.96 39.73
N LEU A 557 -18.82 -6.09 39.57
CA LEU A 557 -17.46 -6.49 39.21
C LEU A 557 -16.84 -7.45 40.24
N MET A 558 -17.14 -7.28 41.54
CA MET A 558 -16.73 -8.22 42.59
C MET A 558 -17.32 -9.63 42.44
N THR A 559 -18.46 -9.78 41.75
CA THR A 559 -19.04 -11.11 41.46
C THR A 559 -18.32 -11.85 40.33
N LEU A 560 -17.50 -11.15 39.53
CA LEU A 560 -16.80 -11.72 38.40
C LEU A 560 -15.51 -12.40 38.85
N THR A 561 -15.64 -13.62 39.37
CA THR A 561 -14.54 -14.49 39.80
C THR A 561 -14.25 -15.57 38.75
N GLY A 562 -13.00 -16.03 38.65
CA GLY A 562 -12.58 -17.07 37.71
C GLY A 562 -11.47 -17.96 38.28
N ASP A 563 -10.73 -18.64 37.40
CA ASP A 563 -9.62 -19.51 37.79
C ASP A 563 -8.49 -18.70 38.48
N GLY A 564 -7.83 -19.32 39.46
CA GLY A 564 -6.75 -18.73 40.25
C GLY A 564 -5.43 -18.60 39.49
N GLY A 565 -5.25 -19.34 38.38
CA GLY A 565 -4.02 -19.37 37.60
C GLY A 565 -3.19 -20.62 37.87
N VAL A 566 -1.87 -20.52 37.73
CA VAL A 566 -0.94 -21.65 37.90
C VAL A 566 -0.20 -21.55 39.23
N GLU A 567 -0.29 -22.61 40.03
CA GLU A 567 0.44 -22.76 41.29
C GLU A 567 1.96 -22.88 41.08
N ALA A 568 2.71 -22.61 42.15
CA ALA A 568 4.16 -22.79 42.14
C ALA A 568 4.53 -24.25 41.85
N VAL A 569 5.51 -24.48 40.97
CA VAL A 569 5.90 -25.83 40.53
C VAL A 569 7.18 -26.35 41.21
N ALA A 570 7.84 -25.51 42.01
CA ALA A 570 9.06 -25.85 42.72
C ALA A 570 9.17 -25.10 44.05
N GLU A 571 9.85 -25.73 45.01
CA GLU A 571 10.25 -25.10 46.27
C GLU A 571 11.77 -24.87 46.29
N TYR A 572 12.19 -23.87 47.06
CA TYR A 572 13.58 -23.51 47.25
C TYR A 572 13.83 -23.09 48.70
N ASP A 573 15.09 -23.15 49.12
CA ASP A 573 15.51 -22.67 50.43
C ASP A 573 16.24 -21.32 50.33
N GLN A 574 16.52 -20.72 51.49
CA GLN A 574 17.21 -19.44 51.58
C GLN A 574 18.62 -19.47 50.96
N ALA A 575 19.34 -20.60 51.06
CA ALA A 575 20.69 -20.70 50.52
C ALA A 575 20.66 -20.59 48.99
N TYR A 576 19.70 -21.25 48.34
CA TYR A 576 19.53 -21.17 46.89
C TYR A 576 19.18 -19.76 46.41
N ARG A 577 18.34 -19.01 47.13
CA ARG A 577 18.06 -17.59 46.81
C ARG A 577 19.34 -16.74 46.87
N ASP A 578 20.13 -16.91 47.91
CA ASP A 578 21.35 -16.15 48.12
C ASP A 578 22.39 -16.48 47.03
N ASP A 579 22.45 -17.74 46.59
CA ASP A 579 23.27 -18.17 45.43
C ASP A 579 22.80 -17.50 44.12
N VAL A 580 21.49 -17.41 43.89
CA VAL A 580 20.94 -16.73 42.70
C VAL A 580 21.27 -15.22 42.72
N LEU A 581 21.16 -14.56 43.88
CA LEU A 581 21.61 -13.17 44.03
C LEU A 581 23.10 -13.02 43.73
N LEU A 582 23.92 -13.93 44.28
CA LEU A 582 25.35 -13.93 44.05
C LEU A 582 25.70 -14.09 42.56
N ASP A 583 24.98 -14.94 41.82
CA ASP A 583 25.13 -15.09 40.37
C ASP A 583 24.85 -13.78 39.63
N TYR A 584 23.76 -13.08 39.97
CA TYR A 584 23.43 -11.78 39.37
C TYR A 584 24.51 -10.73 39.65
N LEU A 585 25.06 -10.71 40.87
CA LEU A 585 26.12 -9.76 41.23
C LEU A 585 27.45 -10.08 40.54
N LYS A 586 27.82 -11.36 40.45
CA LYS A 586 29.05 -11.81 39.73
C LYS A 586 29.05 -11.45 38.25
N ALA A 587 27.88 -11.22 37.65
CA ALA A 587 27.76 -10.78 36.26
C ALA A 587 28.15 -9.29 36.06
N VAL A 588 28.18 -8.49 37.13
CA VAL A 588 28.39 -7.03 37.05
C VAL A 588 29.54 -6.51 37.90
N VAL A 589 29.94 -7.25 38.96
CA VAL A 589 31.06 -6.89 39.84
C VAL A 589 31.96 -8.11 40.10
N PRO A 590 33.24 -7.91 40.50
CA PRO A 590 34.13 -9.00 40.87
C PRO A 590 33.56 -9.90 41.98
N THR A 591 33.89 -11.19 41.95
CA THR A 591 33.36 -12.19 42.90
C THR A 591 33.53 -11.81 44.37
N GLU A 592 34.69 -11.27 44.76
CA GLU A 592 34.95 -10.87 46.15
C GLU A 592 34.02 -9.73 46.61
N GLU A 593 33.73 -8.78 45.72
CA GLU A 593 32.79 -7.69 45.98
C GLU A 593 31.34 -8.19 46.02
N ALA A 594 30.98 -9.13 45.13
CA ALA A 594 29.67 -9.76 45.12
C ALA A 594 29.40 -10.52 46.44
N GLU A 595 30.36 -11.33 46.90
CA GLU A 595 30.25 -12.08 48.16
C GLU A 595 30.17 -11.14 49.37
N ALA A 596 30.98 -10.08 49.39
CA ALA A 596 30.93 -9.07 50.45
C ALA A 596 29.57 -8.34 50.48
N THR A 597 29.00 -8.03 49.31
CA THR A 597 27.68 -7.39 49.19
C THR A 597 26.58 -8.27 49.75
N VAL A 598 26.52 -9.55 49.35
CA VAL A 598 25.52 -10.50 49.88
C VAL A 598 25.68 -10.64 51.40
N ALA A 599 26.91 -10.77 51.90
CA ALA A 599 27.18 -10.92 53.32
C ALA A 599 26.74 -9.70 54.16
N ALA A 600 26.78 -8.49 53.59
CA ALA A 600 26.39 -7.25 54.27
C ALA A 600 24.88 -7.06 54.41
N LEU A 601 24.08 -7.63 53.51
CA LEU A 601 22.62 -7.49 53.49
C LEU A 601 21.94 -8.48 54.44
N SER A 602 20.85 -8.05 55.09
CA SER A 602 19.92 -8.93 55.81
C SER A 602 19.12 -9.82 54.86
N THR A 603 18.38 -10.78 55.40
CA THR A 603 17.59 -11.74 54.60
C THR A 603 16.54 -11.06 53.71
N ASP A 604 15.84 -10.06 54.25
CA ASP A 604 14.81 -9.34 53.50
C ASP A 604 15.45 -8.41 52.46
N GLU A 605 16.54 -7.73 52.82
CA GLU A 605 17.29 -6.87 51.90
C GLU A 605 17.89 -7.66 50.73
N ARG A 606 18.37 -8.89 50.95
CA ARG A 606 18.83 -9.78 49.86
C ARG A 606 17.71 -10.10 48.88
N THR A 607 16.49 -10.33 49.39
CA THR A 607 15.34 -10.66 48.55
C THR A 607 14.92 -9.45 47.70
N VAL A 608 14.87 -8.27 48.31
CA VAL A 608 14.57 -7.01 47.61
C VAL A 608 15.66 -6.68 46.58
N GLU A 609 16.93 -6.81 46.94
CA GLU A 609 18.04 -6.58 46.00
C GLU A 609 18.02 -7.57 44.83
N LEU A 610 17.74 -8.86 45.07
CA LEU A 610 17.54 -9.83 43.99
C LEU A 610 16.40 -9.40 43.08
N GLY A 611 15.27 -8.97 43.64
CA GLY A 611 14.12 -8.47 42.88
C GLY A 611 14.47 -7.30 41.98
N ARG A 612 15.25 -6.34 42.49
CA ARG A 612 15.79 -5.22 41.71
C ARG A 612 16.60 -5.71 40.51
N ARG A 613 17.50 -6.67 40.71
CA ARG A 613 18.35 -7.23 39.64
C ARG A 613 17.53 -7.98 38.59
N VAL A 614 16.52 -8.73 39.01
CA VAL A 614 15.61 -9.45 38.13
C VAL A 614 14.80 -8.49 37.27
N ILE A 615 14.20 -7.45 37.86
CA ILE A 615 13.49 -6.39 37.14
C ILE A 615 14.40 -5.71 36.11
N GLN A 616 15.67 -5.47 36.48
CA GLN A 616 16.65 -4.89 35.59
C GLN A 616 16.98 -5.81 34.40
N ARG A 617 17.15 -7.11 34.66
CA ARG A 617 17.49 -8.12 33.66
C ARG A 617 16.39 -8.32 32.63
N TYR A 618 15.14 -8.39 33.09
CA TYR A 618 13.98 -8.63 32.21
C TYR A 618 13.37 -7.35 31.65
N GLY A 619 13.84 -6.17 32.08
CA GLY A 619 13.40 -4.89 31.53
C GLY A 619 11.96 -4.56 31.85
N CYS A 620 11.46 -4.96 33.02
CA CYS A 620 10.05 -4.75 33.36
C CYS A 620 9.69 -3.25 33.33
N PHE A 621 10.67 -2.37 33.59
CA PHE A 621 10.54 -0.91 33.54
C PHE A 621 10.36 -0.34 32.12
N SER A 622 10.68 -1.09 31.06
CA SER A 622 10.34 -0.74 29.66
C SER A 622 8.82 -0.71 29.48
N CYS A 623 8.12 -1.66 30.11
CA CYS A 623 6.67 -1.81 29.99
C CYS A 623 5.91 -1.16 31.15
N HIS A 624 6.51 -1.03 32.33
CA HIS A 624 5.83 -0.57 33.54
C HIS A 624 6.51 0.66 34.16
N ASP A 625 5.74 1.49 34.84
CA ASP A 625 6.30 2.49 35.76
C ASP A 625 6.55 1.82 37.12
N ILE A 626 7.82 1.71 37.48
CA ILE A 626 8.29 1.03 38.69
C ILE A 626 9.14 2.01 39.49
N ALA A 627 8.83 2.15 40.78
CA ALA A 627 9.59 3.02 41.68
C ALA A 627 11.07 2.58 41.73
N GLY A 628 11.99 3.52 41.56
CA GLY A 628 13.44 3.26 41.54
C GLY A 628 14.04 2.91 40.17
N PHE A 629 13.24 2.95 39.10
CA PHE A 629 13.65 2.70 37.71
C PHE A 629 13.27 3.83 36.74
N GLU A 630 12.88 5.00 37.24
CA GLU A 630 12.36 6.13 36.47
C GLU A 630 13.34 6.62 35.40
N ASP A 631 14.63 6.65 35.74
CA ASP A 631 15.70 7.12 34.86
C ASP A 631 16.40 5.99 34.07
N THR A 632 15.88 4.76 34.13
CA THR A 632 16.52 3.61 33.47
C THR A 632 16.13 3.55 31.99
N GLN A 633 17.13 3.45 31.12
CA GLN A 633 16.91 3.31 29.68
C GLN A 633 16.29 1.95 29.32
N PRO A 634 15.28 1.90 28.43
CA PRO A 634 14.68 0.65 27.97
C PRO A 634 15.70 -0.35 27.42
N ILE A 635 15.42 -1.65 27.59
CA ILE A 635 16.23 -2.72 26.99
C ILE A 635 16.11 -2.62 25.46
N GLY A 636 17.22 -2.62 24.73
CA GLY A 636 17.24 -2.68 23.25
C GLY A 636 17.57 -1.37 22.53
N VAL A 637 18.13 -0.38 23.25
CA VAL A 637 18.72 0.84 22.66
C VAL A 637 20.06 0.54 21.96
N GLU A 638 20.01 -0.05 20.77
CA GLU A 638 21.04 0.10 19.73
C GLU A 638 20.51 0.94 18.57
#